data_AF-A0A2A4P155-F1
#
_entry.id   AF-A0A2A4P155-F1
#
_cell.length_a   1.000
_cell.length_b   1.000
_cell.length_c   1.000
_cell.angle_alpha   90.00
_cell.angle_beta   90.00
_cell.angle_gamma   90.00
#
_symmetry.space_group_name_H-M   'P 1'
#
loop_
_entity.id
_entity.type
_entity.pdbx_description
1 polymer ?
#
loop_
_entity_poly.entity_id
_entity_poly.type
_entity_poly.pdbx_seq_one_letter_code
_entity_poly.pdbx_strand_id
1 'polypeptide(L)'
;MNQKRKDMLLKPLDFIFLKFNFFIASISILIYLFREKLEKLIQIHFVKDRLDKIESSHIPLTLVFIAIGIIIVFFSRKYIRRYYFTPRFKTLFFLVTAGYTYYRTGKGSWIFLKLDTNSLLSSVAYFDFIYLFLLGIIISIIIPRISTPSEKEEVLIYDNPLDNPDNQELFPSRASVIEGLSELIININSPSAYAVAIQSPWGTGKSSFLNFLIAKLKLKDERAIVINFYPWYAKSEKEIITHFLSTLSDSLKNYHGSLNSEIKNYTNLILALEKNQITTLIEKGMNFLSESKDINSQFEQINNCISDLKRTIYITLDDVDRLLGKEIIECLKIIRNSANFKNVIFIVAYDNEYVLKELNHQFNKKGELIGVIYSRAEQYLEKIFQLTYTLPSIDKDDILDHLKKTLKAKGIQDPSKFLKQEFYEKPPNVQNVFDFNTEEANKSIDITDYIGNIRVSNNILNSFLTAKKLIEDETVLEELFLVSILKTLYPKEALELYLNLNHYFTFREKPEFKDLNEFENNILRFANNSKVEKKFAIVELNKKTDFINLVSAIFFRHNQVLKSASYNENYKFYYRNALPKSYLTQKEYKAGISSITGLLTFINVLDTTDKTKLEDLSYKLSKDDATTKEKAIIIIAGLIYLQDNLKNRNFFQVINKILKKHKDKSIEILEEVISNYPTKNRFALSNLIFEIKYSYIKKLKNQDLPLIIDIVNGLDKFNSLSIRLLNKRIKESKFDIDIYNYYYSCSNLINESNNHVIDTNANKVMKDFVSNDVNKLSYIKSLIIPKFTPDDGSTRVFRPFINQTFNDYNGFEKFLNDTIKEFDADEELKTILKKWKIYKSNGYDRFDKTNIQ
;
A
#
# COMPACT_ATOMS: atom_id res chain seq x y z
N MET A 1 -28.83 10.36 -2.12
CA MET A 1 -29.32 9.23 -1.27
C MET A 1 -30.83 9.24 -0.96
N ASN A 2 -31.55 10.38 -1.00
CA ASN A 2 -32.98 10.41 -0.62
C ASN A 2 -33.98 9.87 -1.67
N GLN A 3 -33.60 9.75 -2.94
CA GLN A 3 -34.46 9.19 -4.00
C GLN A 3 -34.54 7.66 -3.96
N LYS A 4 -33.40 6.99 -3.68
CA LYS A 4 -33.33 5.53 -3.45
C LYS A 4 -34.20 5.06 -2.27
N ARG A 5 -34.43 5.90 -1.25
CA ARG A 5 -35.31 5.59 -0.12
C ARG A 5 -36.80 5.67 -0.47
N LYS A 6 -37.20 6.57 -1.39
CA LYS A 6 -38.58 6.68 -1.87
C LYS A 6 -38.96 5.48 -2.75
N ASP A 7 -38.05 5.04 -3.61
CA ASP A 7 -38.26 3.86 -4.48
C ASP A 7 -38.27 2.53 -3.70
N MET A 8 -37.60 2.47 -2.54
CA MET A 8 -37.56 1.25 -1.72
C MET A 8 -38.84 1.04 -0.90
N LEU A 9 -39.59 2.11 -0.61
CA LEU A 9 -40.89 2.06 0.07
C LEU A 9 -42.06 1.80 -0.91
N LEU A 10 -41.87 2.06 -2.22
CA LEU A 10 -42.86 1.77 -3.27
C LEU A 10 -42.73 0.36 -3.88
N LYS A 11 -41.55 -0.27 -3.79
CA LYS A 11 -41.31 -1.63 -4.30
C LYS A 11 -42.09 -2.80 -3.65
N PRO A 12 -42.62 -2.75 -2.41
CA PRO A 12 -43.44 -3.84 -1.90
C PRO A 12 -44.75 -4.01 -2.68
N LEU A 13 -45.24 -2.94 -3.32
CA LEU A 13 -46.49 -2.93 -4.09
C LEU A 13 -46.28 -3.29 -5.58
N ASP A 14 -45.18 -2.84 -6.20
CA ASP A 14 -44.90 -3.15 -7.62
C ASP A 14 -44.46 -4.62 -7.85
N PHE A 15 -44.00 -5.31 -6.80
CA PHE A 15 -43.57 -6.72 -6.90
C PHE A 15 -44.74 -7.72 -6.90
N ILE A 16 -45.98 -7.26 -6.71
CA ILE A 16 -47.18 -8.09 -6.57
C ILE A 16 -47.93 -8.29 -7.92
N PHE A 17 -47.53 -7.63 -9.00
CA PHE A 17 -48.24 -7.71 -10.30
C PHE A 17 -47.20 -7.97 -11.42
N LEU A 18 -47.33 -8.93 -12.35
CA LEU A 18 -48.20 -8.73 -13.52
C LEU A 18 -48.46 -9.95 -14.45
N LYS A 19 -47.87 -11.15 -14.28
CA LYS A 19 -48.23 -12.32 -15.17
C LYS A 19 -48.35 -13.66 -14.45
N PHE A 20 -47.36 -14.03 -13.65
CA PHE A 20 -47.39 -15.30 -12.89
C PHE A 20 -48.49 -15.31 -11.81
N ASN A 21 -48.78 -14.14 -11.21
CA ASN A 21 -49.85 -14.02 -10.22
C ASN A 21 -51.25 -14.05 -10.85
N PHE A 22 -51.43 -13.66 -12.11
CA PHE A 22 -52.72 -13.83 -12.78
C PHE A 22 -53.00 -15.32 -13.01
N PHE A 23 -52.02 -16.07 -13.50
CA PHE A 23 -52.12 -17.53 -13.63
C PHE A 23 -52.42 -18.21 -12.29
N ILE A 24 -51.70 -17.82 -11.23
CA ILE A 24 -51.91 -18.36 -9.89
C ILE A 24 -53.25 -17.92 -9.27
N ALA A 25 -53.68 -16.68 -9.47
CA ALA A 25 -54.98 -16.20 -9.01
C ALA A 25 -56.11 -16.91 -9.75
N SER A 26 -55.98 -17.09 -11.07
CA SER A 26 -56.89 -17.88 -11.88
C SER A 26 -56.96 -19.33 -11.39
N ILE A 27 -55.82 -19.97 -11.10
CA ILE A 27 -55.78 -21.32 -10.51
C ILE A 27 -56.44 -21.33 -9.13
N SER A 28 -56.18 -20.34 -8.28
CA SER A 28 -56.75 -20.27 -6.93
C SER A 28 -58.27 -20.08 -6.96
N ILE A 29 -58.76 -19.25 -7.89
CA ILE A 29 -60.19 -19.09 -8.19
C ILE A 29 -60.77 -20.40 -8.71
N LEU A 30 -60.07 -21.10 -9.60
CA LEU A 30 -60.50 -22.38 -10.15
C LEU A 30 -60.58 -23.46 -9.05
N ILE A 31 -59.57 -23.56 -8.19
CA ILE A 31 -59.56 -24.44 -7.01
C ILE A 31 -60.74 -24.11 -6.09
N TYR A 32 -61.01 -22.83 -5.86
CA TYR A 32 -62.14 -22.40 -5.03
C TYR A 32 -63.51 -22.71 -5.64
N LEU A 33 -63.67 -22.51 -6.96
CA LEU A 33 -64.90 -22.81 -7.71
C LEU A 33 -65.18 -24.31 -7.75
N PHE A 34 -64.15 -25.13 -7.93
CA PHE A 34 -64.27 -26.59 -7.98
C PHE A 34 -64.04 -27.27 -6.62
N ARG A 35 -64.02 -26.51 -5.51
CA ARG A 35 -63.65 -27.02 -4.18
C ARG A 35 -64.45 -28.26 -3.78
N GLU A 36 -65.76 -28.28 -3.99
CA GLU A 36 -66.60 -29.41 -3.54
C GLU A 36 -66.31 -30.70 -4.30
N LYS A 37 -66.00 -30.61 -5.60
CA LYS A 37 -65.61 -31.78 -6.40
C LYS A 37 -64.20 -32.25 -6.03
N LEU A 38 -63.27 -31.32 -5.82
CA LEU A 38 -61.90 -31.62 -5.39
C LEU A 38 -61.89 -32.25 -3.99
N GLU A 39 -62.64 -31.69 -3.04
CA GLU A 39 -62.80 -32.23 -1.69
C GLU A 39 -63.37 -33.66 -1.74
N LYS A 40 -64.39 -33.94 -2.54
CA LYS A 40 -64.91 -35.31 -2.74
C LYS A 40 -63.87 -36.26 -3.32
N LEU A 41 -63.11 -35.83 -4.33
CA LEU A 41 -62.04 -36.65 -4.92
C LEU A 41 -60.95 -36.97 -3.90
N ILE A 42 -60.49 -35.97 -3.15
CA ILE A 42 -59.47 -36.14 -2.09
C ILE A 42 -60.03 -37.02 -0.97
N GLN A 43 -61.30 -36.84 -0.61
CA GLN A 43 -61.94 -37.65 0.43
C GLN A 43 -62.00 -39.14 0.04
N ILE A 44 -62.33 -39.44 -1.21
CA ILE A 44 -62.43 -40.82 -1.72
C ILE A 44 -61.03 -41.45 -1.80
N HIS A 45 -60.08 -40.81 -2.48
CA HIS A 45 -58.81 -41.46 -2.85
C HIS A 45 -57.69 -41.31 -1.81
N PHE A 46 -57.79 -40.31 -0.93
CA PHE A 46 -56.69 -39.95 -0.02
C PHE A 46 -57.10 -40.02 1.45
N VAL A 47 -58.27 -39.49 1.80
CA VAL A 47 -58.72 -39.48 3.20
C VAL A 47 -59.18 -40.86 3.64
N LYS A 48 -60.23 -41.42 3.02
CA LYS A 48 -60.82 -42.71 3.43
C LYS A 48 -59.84 -43.89 3.36
N ASP A 49 -59.05 -43.96 2.29
CA ASP A 49 -58.17 -45.12 2.08
C ASP A 49 -56.91 -45.13 2.93
N ARG A 50 -56.39 -43.94 3.31
CA ARG A 50 -55.07 -43.79 3.94
C ARG A 50 -55.10 -43.03 5.25
N LEU A 51 -55.71 -41.84 5.30
CA LEU A 51 -55.62 -40.96 6.47
C LEU A 51 -56.62 -41.31 7.58
N ASP A 52 -57.80 -41.83 7.24
CA ASP A 52 -58.86 -42.17 8.19
C ASP A 52 -58.51 -43.41 9.05
N LYS A 53 -57.50 -44.19 8.61
CA LYS A 53 -56.96 -45.35 9.33
C LYS A 53 -55.97 -44.98 10.44
N ILE A 54 -55.65 -43.69 10.61
CA ILE A 54 -54.67 -43.20 11.58
C ILE A 54 -55.40 -42.78 12.87
N GLU A 55 -55.32 -43.59 13.92
CA GLU A 55 -55.94 -43.30 15.21
C GLU A 55 -55.10 -42.35 16.10
N SER A 56 -55.76 -41.52 16.93
CA SER A 56 -55.15 -40.47 17.75
C SER A 56 -54.43 -40.95 19.02
N SER A 57 -54.19 -42.25 19.19
CA SER A 57 -53.70 -42.84 20.46
C SER A 57 -52.20 -43.20 20.48
N HIS A 58 -51.47 -42.95 19.40
CA HIS A 58 -50.05 -43.29 19.32
C HIS A 58 -49.14 -42.15 19.82
N ILE A 59 -48.78 -42.20 21.11
CA ILE A 59 -47.72 -41.37 21.73
C ILE A 59 -46.43 -41.28 20.86
N PRO A 60 -45.96 -42.34 20.16
CA PRO A 60 -44.80 -42.24 19.26
C PRO A 60 -45.00 -41.29 18.08
N LEU A 61 -46.20 -41.22 17.50
CA LEU A 61 -46.51 -40.33 16.38
C LEU A 61 -46.49 -38.85 16.83
N THR A 62 -47.05 -38.57 18.00
CA THR A 62 -47.03 -37.23 18.61
C THR A 62 -45.60 -36.74 18.85
N LEU A 63 -44.72 -37.60 19.36
CA LEU A 63 -43.30 -37.29 19.57
C LEU A 63 -42.53 -37.08 18.25
N VAL A 64 -42.82 -37.86 17.20
CA VAL A 64 -42.23 -37.69 15.86
C VAL A 64 -42.60 -36.34 15.25
N PHE A 65 -43.87 -35.93 15.34
CA PHE A 65 -44.30 -34.63 14.82
C PHE A 65 -43.72 -33.45 15.61
N ILE A 66 -43.56 -33.57 16.93
CA ILE A 66 -42.85 -32.58 17.75
C ILE A 66 -41.39 -32.51 17.34
N ALA A 67 -40.71 -33.64 17.14
CA ALA A 67 -39.32 -33.68 16.69
C ALA A 67 -39.14 -33.05 15.30
N ILE A 68 -40.04 -33.37 14.36
CA ILE A 68 -40.09 -32.73 13.04
C ILE A 68 -40.32 -31.23 13.19
N GLY A 69 -41.25 -30.79 14.05
CA GLY A 69 -41.48 -29.38 14.35
C GLY A 69 -40.25 -28.65 14.88
N ILE A 70 -39.50 -29.25 15.81
CA ILE A 70 -38.26 -28.69 16.37
C ILE A 70 -37.16 -28.62 15.31
N ILE A 71 -36.97 -29.68 14.53
CA ILE A 71 -36.02 -29.72 13.40
C ILE A 71 -36.38 -28.60 12.43
N ILE A 72 -37.64 -28.52 12.05
CA ILE A 72 -38.15 -27.51 11.14
C ILE A 72 -37.92 -26.09 11.68
N VAL A 73 -38.18 -25.81 12.95
CA VAL A 73 -37.90 -24.50 13.59
C VAL A 73 -36.39 -24.22 13.61
N PHE A 74 -35.55 -25.20 13.96
CA PHE A 74 -34.09 -25.06 13.99
C PHE A 74 -33.51 -24.80 12.59
N PHE A 75 -33.95 -25.56 11.59
CA PHE A 75 -33.57 -25.36 10.18
C PHE A 75 -34.14 -24.05 9.63
N SER A 76 -35.36 -23.67 10.01
CA SER A 76 -35.98 -22.39 9.61
C SER A 76 -35.12 -21.22 10.09
N ARG A 77 -34.66 -21.23 11.34
CA ARG A 77 -33.82 -20.17 11.91
C ARG A 77 -32.43 -20.10 11.25
N LYS A 78 -31.82 -21.23 10.90
CA LYS A 78 -30.46 -21.34 10.33
C LYS A 78 -30.39 -21.08 8.81
N TYR A 79 -31.34 -21.62 8.04
CA TYR A 79 -31.30 -21.59 6.57
C TYR A 79 -32.08 -20.42 5.96
N ILE A 80 -33.24 -20.07 6.49
CA ILE A 80 -34.11 -19.04 5.89
C ILE A 80 -33.45 -17.66 5.97
N ARG A 81 -32.62 -17.40 6.99
CA ARG A 81 -31.82 -16.17 7.08
C ARG A 81 -30.65 -16.08 6.09
N ARG A 82 -30.29 -17.18 5.41
CA ARG A 82 -29.16 -17.26 4.46
C ARG A 82 -29.61 -17.28 2.99
N TYR A 83 -30.85 -17.64 2.68
CA TYR A 83 -31.34 -17.82 1.31
C TYR A 83 -32.30 -16.71 0.85
N TYR A 84 -32.13 -16.24 -0.39
CA TYR A 84 -33.06 -15.33 -1.05
C TYR A 84 -34.12 -16.12 -1.81
N PHE A 85 -35.38 -16.07 -1.36
CA PHE A 85 -36.49 -16.72 -2.06
C PHE A 85 -36.93 -15.89 -3.26
N THR A 86 -37.00 -16.51 -4.45
CA THR A 86 -37.55 -15.86 -5.64
C THR A 86 -39.04 -15.53 -5.44
N PRO A 87 -39.60 -14.50 -6.09
CA PRO A 87 -41.01 -14.12 -5.98
C PRO A 87 -42.00 -15.29 -6.09
N ARG A 88 -41.72 -16.26 -6.97
CA ARG A 88 -42.58 -17.42 -7.22
C ARG A 88 -42.77 -18.29 -5.96
N PHE A 89 -41.70 -18.52 -5.20
CA PHE A 89 -41.76 -19.30 -3.97
C PHE A 89 -42.50 -18.54 -2.86
N LYS A 90 -42.35 -17.20 -2.80
CA LYS A 90 -43.09 -16.37 -1.83
C LYS A 90 -44.60 -16.47 -2.03
N THR A 91 -45.07 -16.36 -3.28
CA THR A 91 -46.49 -16.52 -3.63
C THR A 91 -47.01 -17.92 -3.29
N LEU A 92 -46.24 -18.96 -3.60
CA LEU A 92 -46.61 -20.34 -3.30
C LEU A 92 -46.79 -20.58 -1.79
N PHE A 93 -45.81 -20.16 -0.98
CA PHE A 93 -45.90 -20.30 0.48
C PHE A 93 -47.09 -19.54 1.06
N PHE A 94 -47.36 -18.33 0.56
CA PHE A 94 -48.52 -17.54 0.95
C PHE A 94 -49.84 -18.29 0.67
N LEU A 95 -49.99 -18.87 -0.52
CA LEU A 95 -51.22 -19.57 -0.91
C LEU A 95 -51.44 -20.87 -0.15
N VAL A 96 -50.38 -21.66 0.07
CA VAL A 96 -50.48 -22.87 0.88
C VAL A 96 -50.89 -22.52 2.32
N THR A 97 -50.32 -21.46 2.87
CA THR A 97 -50.64 -20.97 4.23
C THR A 97 -52.08 -20.43 4.30
N ALA A 98 -52.51 -19.65 3.32
CA ALA A 98 -53.87 -19.12 3.23
C ALA A 98 -54.92 -20.24 3.06
N GLY A 99 -54.63 -21.22 2.19
CA GLY A 99 -55.46 -22.40 2.00
C GLY A 99 -55.62 -23.21 3.28
N TYR A 100 -54.53 -23.48 3.99
CA TYR A 100 -54.59 -24.17 5.28
C TYR A 100 -55.44 -23.40 6.30
N THR A 101 -55.24 -22.08 6.42
CA THR A 101 -55.99 -21.22 7.34
C THR A 101 -57.50 -21.28 7.07
N TYR A 102 -57.89 -21.28 5.79
CA TYR A 102 -59.29 -21.40 5.38
C TYR A 102 -59.94 -22.70 5.88
N TYR A 103 -59.31 -23.85 5.66
CA TYR A 103 -59.85 -25.13 6.13
C TYR A 103 -59.79 -25.25 7.67
N ARG A 104 -58.73 -24.74 8.30
CA ARG A 104 -58.51 -24.86 9.75
C ARG A 104 -59.48 -24.04 10.60
N THR A 105 -59.94 -22.89 10.10
CA THR A 105 -60.87 -21.97 10.80
C THR A 105 -62.35 -22.35 10.67
N GLY A 106 -62.65 -23.54 10.15
CA GLY A 106 -64.00 -24.12 10.16
C GLY A 106 -64.88 -23.75 8.96
N LYS A 107 -64.30 -23.19 7.89
CA LYS A 107 -65.02 -22.94 6.62
C LYS A 107 -64.91 -24.08 5.60
N GLY A 108 -64.17 -25.14 5.94
CA GLY A 108 -64.00 -26.33 5.11
C GLY A 108 -64.70 -27.55 5.69
N SER A 109 -64.85 -28.60 4.86
CA SER A 109 -65.58 -29.84 5.20
C SER A 109 -64.77 -30.85 6.03
N TRP A 110 -63.53 -30.53 6.41
CA TRP A 110 -62.60 -31.50 7.02
C TRP A 110 -62.41 -31.27 8.52
N ILE A 111 -62.41 -32.37 9.27
CA ILE A 111 -62.09 -32.40 10.69
C ILE A 111 -60.62 -32.79 10.82
N PHE A 112 -59.81 -31.92 11.43
CA PHE A 112 -58.39 -32.17 11.61
C PHE A 112 -58.14 -33.03 12.85
N LEU A 113 -57.31 -34.05 12.71
CA LEU A 113 -56.89 -34.92 13.82
C LEU A 113 -56.11 -34.12 14.86
N LYS A 114 -56.61 -34.10 16.09
CA LYS A 114 -56.03 -33.39 17.24
C LYS A 114 -54.99 -34.25 17.96
N LEU A 115 -54.01 -33.60 18.56
CA LEU A 115 -52.86 -34.25 19.21
C LEU A 115 -53.22 -34.99 20.50
N ASP A 116 -54.17 -34.47 21.27
CA ASP A 116 -54.63 -35.05 22.54
C ASP A 116 -56.02 -34.48 22.88
N THR A 117 -56.93 -35.29 23.41
CA THR A 117 -58.28 -34.84 23.77
C THR A 117 -58.37 -34.29 25.20
N ASN A 118 -57.39 -34.58 26.07
CA ASN A 118 -57.51 -34.36 27.52
C ASN A 118 -56.49 -33.37 28.14
N SER A 119 -55.71 -32.64 27.33
CA SER A 119 -54.69 -31.70 27.82
C SER A 119 -54.80 -30.29 27.23
N LEU A 120 -53.93 -29.36 27.69
CA LEU A 120 -53.81 -27.96 27.23
C LEU A 120 -53.61 -27.83 25.70
N LEU A 121 -53.22 -28.90 25.01
CA LEU A 121 -53.00 -28.94 23.56
C LEU A 121 -54.21 -29.48 22.77
N SER A 122 -55.37 -29.62 23.40
CA SER A 122 -56.61 -30.14 22.79
C SER A 122 -57.18 -29.33 21.64
N SER A 123 -56.68 -28.10 21.45
CA SER A 123 -57.01 -27.27 20.30
C SER A 123 -56.06 -27.46 19.12
N VAL A 124 -54.94 -28.18 19.25
CA VAL A 124 -53.86 -28.27 18.24
C VAL A 124 -53.97 -29.56 17.43
N ALA A 125 -53.91 -29.43 16.11
CA ALA A 125 -53.91 -30.52 15.14
C ALA A 125 -52.50 -30.84 14.65
N TYR A 126 -52.26 -32.07 14.20
CA TYR A 126 -50.94 -32.51 13.71
C TYR A 126 -50.39 -31.62 12.57
N PHE A 127 -51.27 -31.16 11.66
CA PHE A 127 -50.87 -30.28 10.55
C PHE A 127 -50.57 -28.83 10.97
N ASP A 128 -50.91 -28.41 12.20
CA ASP A 128 -50.63 -27.05 12.69
C ASP A 128 -49.10 -26.79 12.76
N PHE A 129 -48.26 -27.82 12.92
CA PHE A 129 -46.79 -27.67 12.92
C PHE A 129 -46.22 -27.32 11.54
N ILE A 130 -46.77 -27.92 10.47
CA ILE A 130 -46.40 -27.58 9.09
C ILE A 130 -46.84 -26.16 8.77
N TYR A 131 -48.01 -25.75 9.25
CA TYR A 131 -48.51 -24.40 9.13
C TYR A 131 -47.60 -23.37 9.84
N LEU A 132 -47.18 -23.63 11.09
CA LEU A 132 -46.26 -22.76 11.82
C LEU A 132 -44.91 -22.59 11.12
N PHE A 133 -44.43 -23.63 10.43
CA PHE A 133 -43.22 -23.53 9.61
C PHE A 133 -43.38 -22.61 8.40
N LEU A 134 -44.46 -22.80 7.64
CA LEU A 134 -44.76 -21.97 6.48
C LEU A 134 -44.96 -20.51 6.90
N LEU A 135 -45.62 -20.29 8.03
CA LEU A 135 -45.76 -18.97 8.64
C LEU A 135 -44.40 -18.38 9.05
N GLY A 136 -43.49 -19.18 9.63
CA GLY A 136 -42.12 -18.77 9.93
C GLY A 136 -41.32 -18.34 8.70
N ILE A 137 -41.49 -19.04 7.57
CA ILE A 137 -40.93 -18.64 6.27
C ILE A 137 -41.52 -17.28 5.83
N ILE A 138 -42.84 -17.10 5.88
CA ILE A 138 -43.49 -15.84 5.48
C ILE A 138 -43.04 -14.67 6.36
N ILE A 139 -43.01 -14.86 7.69
CA ILE A 139 -42.56 -13.83 8.65
C ILE A 139 -41.11 -13.43 8.36
N SER A 140 -40.23 -14.38 8.05
CA SER A 140 -38.83 -14.07 7.69
C SER A 140 -38.67 -13.31 6.36
N ILE A 141 -39.65 -13.44 5.45
CA ILE A 141 -39.69 -12.74 4.17
C ILE A 141 -40.19 -11.31 4.37
N ILE A 142 -41.18 -11.13 5.26
CA ILE A 142 -41.83 -9.85 5.55
C ILE A 142 -40.95 -8.99 6.45
N ILE A 143 -40.29 -9.57 7.46
CA ILE A 143 -39.35 -8.83 8.31
C ILE A 143 -38.09 -8.58 7.46
N PRO A 144 -37.89 -7.34 6.98
CA PRO A 144 -36.75 -7.05 6.13
C PRO A 144 -35.48 -7.30 6.94
N ARG A 145 -34.44 -7.76 6.24
CA ARG A 145 -33.11 -7.94 6.82
C ARG A 145 -32.66 -6.57 7.35
N ILE A 146 -32.75 -6.35 8.67
CA ILE A 146 -32.05 -5.25 9.34
C ILE A 146 -30.58 -5.67 9.44
N SER A 147 -29.97 -5.87 8.29
CA SER A 147 -28.54 -5.74 8.12
C SER A 147 -28.45 -4.54 7.20
N THR A 148 -28.41 -3.35 7.78
CA THR A 148 -27.70 -2.27 7.11
C THR A 148 -26.32 -2.88 6.80
N PRO A 149 -25.93 -3.05 5.52
CA PRO A 149 -24.53 -3.30 5.26
C PRO A 149 -23.81 -2.20 6.02
N SER A 150 -22.94 -2.54 6.97
CA SER A 150 -22.07 -1.50 7.51
C SER A 150 -21.40 -0.92 6.28
N GLU A 151 -21.58 0.38 6.03
CA GLU A 151 -20.87 1.06 4.95
C GLU A 151 -19.40 0.81 5.25
N LYS A 152 -18.82 -0.17 4.54
CA LYS A 152 -17.40 -0.43 4.64
C LYS A 152 -16.79 0.79 4.03
N GLU A 153 -16.02 1.50 4.83
CA GLU A 153 -15.26 2.66 4.36
C GLU A 153 -14.47 2.23 3.13
N GLU A 154 -14.80 2.80 1.98
CA GLU A 154 -14.13 2.48 0.73
C GLU A 154 -12.71 3.05 0.81
N VAL A 155 -11.74 2.20 1.13
CA VAL A 155 -10.35 2.64 1.27
C VAL A 155 -9.71 2.90 -0.10
N LEU A 156 -9.99 2.05 -1.08
CA LEU A 156 -9.39 2.10 -2.42
C LEU A 156 -10.34 2.73 -3.44
N ILE A 157 -9.76 3.19 -4.55
CA ILE A 157 -10.46 3.80 -5.67
C ILE A 157 -10.70 2.73 -6.73
N TYR A 158 -11.94 2.60 -7.19
CA TYR A 158 -12.32 1.68 -8.24
C TYR A 158 -12.27 2.37 -9.60
N ASP A 159 -11.63 1.74 -10.58
CA ASP A 159 -11.59 2.21 -11.97
C ASP A 159 -12.78 1.65 -12.76
N ASN A 160 -13.98 2.14 -12.43
CA ASN A 160 -15.20 1.77 -13.15
C ASN A 160 -15.61 2.90 -14.10
N PRO A 161 -16.15 2.58 -15.29
CA PRO A 161 -16.82 3.57 -16.12
C PRO A 161 -17.91 4.30 -15.33
N LEU A 162 -18.03 5.60 -15.55
CA LEU A 162 -19.06 6.41 -14.94
C LEU A 162 -20.36 6.26 -15.76
N ASP A 163 -21.46 5.95 -15.07
CA ASP A 163 -22.75 5.65 -15.71
C ASP A 163 -23.80 6.77 -15.57
N ASN A 164 -23.60 7.72 -14.65
CA ASN A 164 -24.59 8.75 -14.34
C ASN A 164 -24.09 10.15 -14.76
N PRO A 165 -24.77 10.83 -15.70
CA PRO A 165 -24.42 12.19 -16.14
C PRO A 165 -24.42 13.22 -15.01
N ASP A 166 -25.21 13.00 -13.96
CA ASP A 166 -25.31 13.91 -12.80
C ASP A 166 -24.16 13.74 -11.79
N ASN A 167 -23.31 12.72 -11.96
CA ASN A 167 -22.08 12.65 -11.17
C ASN A 167 -21.23 13.86 -11.55
N GLN A 168 -20.98 14.76 -10.59
CA GLN A 168 -20.21 16.02 -10.70
C GLN A 168 -18.73 15.83 -11.15
N GLU A 169 -18.38 14.66 -11.68
CA GLU A 169 -17.06 14.20 -12.11
C GLU A 169 -16.91 14.19 -13.64
N LEU A 170 -17.81 14.86 -14.37
CA LEU A 170 -17.46 15.20 -15.74
C LEU A 170 -16.32 16.23 -15.69
N PHE A 171 -15.20 15.89 -16.32
CA PHE A 171 -14.22 16.85 -16.77
C PHE A 171 -14.97 17.89 -17.63
N PRO A 172 -15.15 19.14 -17.16
CA PRO A 172 -15.98 20.15 -17.83
C PRO A 172 -15.66 20.30 -19.33
N SER A 173 -14.39 20.12 -19.68
CA SER A 173 -13.89 20.06 -21.05
C SER A 173 -14.65 19.06 -21.95
N ARG A 174 -15.09 17.93 -21.42
CA ARG A 174 -15.81 16.88 -22.18
C ARG A 174 -17.32 17.08 -22.25
N ALA A 175 -17.90 17.87 -21.35
CA ALA A 175 -19.34 18.12 -21.32
C ALA A 175 -19.81 18.82 -22.61
N SER A 176 -19.06 19.85 -23.02
CA SER A 176 -19.31 20.60 -24.26
C SER A 176 -19.21 19.72 -25.51
N VAL A 177 -18.23 18.82 -25.54
CA VAL A 177 -18.02 17.85 -26.62
C VAL A 177 -19.19 16.87 -26.72
N ILE A 178 -19.66 16.33 -25.59
CA ILE A 178 -20.83 15.44 -25.55
C ILE A 178 -22.06 16.17 -26.07
N GLU A 179 -22.25 17.44 -25.69
CA GLU A 179 -23.38 18.24 -26.17
C GLU A 179 -23.37 18.36 -27.69
N GLY A 180 -22.26 18.85 -28.26
CA GLY A 180 -22.13 19.05 -29.71
C GLY A 180 -22.21 17.76 -30.52
N LEU A 181 -21.54 16.69 -30.08
CA LEU A 181 -21.62 15.39 -30.76
C LEU A 181 -23.01 14.76 -30.68
N SER A 182 -23.71 14.92 -29.55
CA SER A 182 -25.09 14.40 -29.43
C SER A 182 -26.02 15.07 -30.44
N GLU A 183 -25.89 16.38 -30.66
CA GLU A 183 -26.70 17.13 -31.63
C GLU A 183 -26.38 16.74 -33.07
N LEU A 184 -25.10 16.58 -33.40
CA LEU A 184 -24.69 16.07 -34.71
C LEU A 184 -25.26 14.68 -34.96
N ILE A 185 -25.14 13.77 -33.99
CA ILE A 185 -25.57 12.38 -34.11
C ILE A 185 -27.10 12.26 -34.26
N ILE A 186 -27.89 13.06 -33.53
CA ILE A 186 -29.36 13.04 -33.61
C ILE A 186 -29.85 13.49 -34.99
N ASN A 187 -29.13 14.42 -35.62
CA ASN A 187 -29.50 14.98 -36.92
C ASN A 187 -28.99 14.14 -38.11
N ILE A 188 -28.30 13.01 -37.86
CA ILE A 188 -27.89 12.09 -38.93
C ILE A 188 -29.13 11.49 -39.58
N ASN A 189 -29.31 11.78 -40.87
CA ASN A 189 -30.31 11.15 -41.71
C ASN A 189 -29.59 10.45 -42.87
N SER A 190 -29.35 9.15 -42.72
CA SER A 190 -28.61 8.34 -43.68
C SER A 190 -29.52 7.25 -44.29
N PRO A 191 -29.42 6.98 -45.60
CA PRO A 191 -30.18 5.90 -46.25
C PRO A 191 -29.71 4.51 -45.84
N SER A 192 -28.51 4.39 -45.26
CA SER A 192 -27.92 3.16 -44.73
C SER A 192 -27.38 3.41 -43.32
N ALA A 193 -26.78 2.39 -42.69
CA ALA A 193 -26.18 2.58 -41.38
C ALA A 193 -25.06 3.63 -41.42
N TYR A 194 -24.95 4.40 -40.34
CA TYR A 194 -23.92 5.43 -40.18
C TYR A 194 -22.99 5.03 -39.03
N ALA A 195 -21.68 5.01 -39.27
CA ALA A 195 -20.69 4.61 -38.29
C ALA A 195 -19.85 5.81 -37.82
N VAL A 196 -19.89 6.02 -36.51
CA VAL A 196 -19.15 7.02 -35.77
C VAL A 196 -18.04 6.33 -34.98
N ALA A 197 -16.79 6.66 -35.26
CA ALA A 197 -15.63 6.26 -34.46
C ALA A 197 -15.34 7.31 -33.38
N ILE A 198 -15.16 6.85 -32.14
CA ILE A 198 -14.65 7.63 -31.02
C ILE A 198 -13.24 7.09 -30.70
N GLN A 199 -12.21 7.83 -31.12
CA GLN A 199 -10.82 7.43 -30.99
C GLN A 199 -10.19 8.05 -29.74
N SER A 200 -9.55 7.23 -28.91
CA SER A 200 -8.80 7.75 -27.75
C SER A 200 -7.80 6.74 -27.22
N PRO A 201 -6.63 7.18 -26.72
CA PRO A 201 -5.69 6.28 -26.07
C PRO A 201 -6.31 5.56 -24.85
N TRP A 202 -5.78 4.38 -24.53
CA TRP A 202 -6.25 3.63 -23.36
C TRP A 202 -6.06 4.40 -22.03
N GLY A 203 -7.05 4.29 -21.13
CA GLY A 203 -7.02 4.93 -19.81
C GLY A 203 -7.49 6.39 -19.77
N THR A 204 -7.99 6.91 -20.89
CA THR A 204 -8.49 8.29 -20.99
C THR A 204 -10.00 8.43 -20.70
N GLY A 205 -10.70 7.38 -20.24
CA GLY A 205 -12.13 7.47 -19.88
C GLY A 205 -13.11 7.35 -21.05
N LYS A 206 -12.72 6.62 -22.11
CA LYS A 206 -13.52 6.32 -23.31
C LYS A 206 -14.91 5.72 -23.00
N SER A 207 -14.97 4.68 -22.16
CA SER A 207 -16.22 4.03 -21.78
C SER A 207 -17.15 4.98 -21.02
N SER A 208 -16.62 5.79 -20.10
CA SER A 208 -17.40 6.83 -19.41
C SER A 208 -17.95 7.86 -20.40
N PHE A 209 -17.12 8.31 -21.35
CA PHE A 209 -17.55 9.22 -22.40
C PHE A 209 -18.70 8.62 -23.23
N LEU A 210 -18.57 7.37 -23.64
CA LEU A 210 -19.59 6.64 -24.40
C LEU A 210 -20.90 6.51 -23.62
N ASN A 211 -20.82 6.13 -22.34
CA ASN A 211 -21.99 6.03 -21.45
C ASN A 211 -22.74 7.37 -21.35
N PHE A 212 -22.01 8.48 -21.20
CA PHE A 212 -22.61 9.82 -21.13
C PHE A 212 -23.19 10.27 -22.45
N LEU A 213 -22.50 10.05 -23.57
CA LEU A 213 -23.03 10.34 -24.90
C LEU A 213 -24.36 9.59 -25.12
N ILE A 214 -24.40 8.31 -24.76
CA ILE A 214 -25.61 7.49 -24.86
C ILE A 214 -26.72 7.95 -23.93
N ALA A 215 -26.40 8.31 -22.69
CA ALA A 215 -27.37 8.87 -21.76
C ALA A 215 -27.97 10.16 -22.34
N LYS A 216 -27.14 11.04 -22.92
CA LYS A 216 -27.59 12.27 -23.57
C LYS A 216 -28.46 12.00 -24.80
N LEU A 217 -28.08 11.04 -25.65
CA LEU A 217 -28.87 10.63 -26.81
C LEU A 217 -30.25 10.10 -26.40
N LYS A 218 -30.33 9.27 -25.35
CA LYS A 218 -31.61 8.79 -24.79
C LYS A 218 -32.48 9.92 -24.24
N LEU A 219 -31.87 10.96 -23.69
CA LEU A 219 -32.59 12.12 -23.14
C LEU A 219 -33.09 13.06 -24.24
N LYS A 220 -32.34 13.25 -25.33
CA LYS A 220 -32.67 14.20 -26.41
C LYS A 220 -33.46 13.57 -27.58
N ASP A 221 -33.30 12.28 -27.87
CA ASP A 221 -34.05 11.58 -28.93
C ASP A 221 -35.05 10.59 -28.35
N GLU A 222 -36.33 10.98 -28.30
CA GLU A 222 -37.44 10.13 -27.83
C GLU A 222 -37.61 8.85 -28.67
N ARG A 223 -37.04 8.82 -29.87
CA ARG A 223 -37.08 7.69 -30.80
C ARG A 223 -35.93 6.71 -30.58
N ALA A 224 -35.00 7.00 -29.67
CA ALA A 224 -33.79 6.22 -29.47
C ALA A 224 -34.08 4.79 -28.97
N ILE A 225 -33.55 3.80 -29.69
CA ILE A 225 -33.33 2.44 -29.21
C ILE A 225 -31.83 2.28 -29.05
N VAL A 226 -31.35 1.99 -27.85
CA VAL A 226 -29.92 1.79 -27.59
C VAL A 226 -29.62 0.33 -27.39
N ILE A 227 -28.64 -0.18 -28.13
CA ILE A 227 -28.16 -1.56 -28.09
C ILE A 227 -26.67 -1.53 -27.79
N ASN A 228 -26.29 -2.05 -26.62
CA ASN A 228 -24.88 -2.18 -26.27
C ASN A 228 -24.38 -3.55 -26.76
N PHE A 229 -23.44 -3.55 -27.70
CA PHE A 229 -22.79 -4.75 -28.19
C PHE A 229 -21.36 -4.85 -27.64
N TYR A 230 -21.03 -6.00 -27.08
CA TYR A 230 -19.76 -6.28 -26.43
C TYR A 230 -19.08 -7.45 -27.15
N PRO A 231 -18.23 -7.21 -28.17
CA PRO A 231 -17.73 -8.27 -29.04
C PRO A 231 -16.92 -9.35 -28.30
N TRP A 232 -16.22 -8.98 -27.22
CA TRP A 232 -15.45 -9.88 -26.36
C TRP A 232 -16.27 -10.97 -25.65
N TYR A 233 -17.61 -10.90 -25.68
CA TYR A 233 -18.48 -11.98 -25.17
C TYR A 233 -18.64 -13.14 -26.15
N ALA A 234 -18.24 -12.98 -27.42
CA ALA A 234 -18.17 -14.07 -28.36
C ALA A 234 -17.06 -15.07 -27.97
N LYS A 235 -17.31 -16.38 -28.12
CA LYS A 235 -16.33 -17.42 -27.76
C LYS A 235 -15.22 -17.58 -28.79
N SER A 236 -15.46 -17.11 -30.01
CA SER A 236 -14.52 -17.16 -31.12
C SER A 236 -14.82 -16.07 -32.14
N GLU A 237 -13.83 -15.74 -32.97
CA GLU A 237 -13.95 -14.83 -34.13
C GLU A 237 -15.22 -15.10 -34.95
N LYS A 238 -15.50 -16.37 -35.27
CA LYS A 238 -16.64 -16.79 -36.10
C LYS A 238 -17.99 -16.59 -35.41
N GLU A 239 -18.01 -16.51 -34.08
CA GLU A 239 -19.24 -16.31 -33.33
C GLU A 239 -19.61 -14.84 -33.17
N ILE A 240 -18.72 -13.89 -33.47
CA ILE A 240 -18.96 -12.45 -33.27
C ILE A 240 -20.20 -11.98 -34.05
N ILE A 241 -20.32 -12.36 -35.33
CA ILE A 241 -21.48 -11.99 -36.17
C ILE A 241 -22.77 -12.59 -35.61
N THR A 242 -22.76 -13.87 -35.24
CA THR A 242 -23.95 -14.52 -34.67
C THR A 242 -24.35 -13.92 -33.32
N HIS A 243 -23.38 -13.59 -32.48
CA HIS A 243 -23.59 -12.94 -31.20
C HIS A 243 -24.21 -11.55 -31.40
N PHE A 244 -23.71 -10.79 -32.38
CA PHE A 244 -24.27 -9.50 -32.76
C PHE A 244 -25.73 -9.62 -33.21
N LEU A 245 -26.02 -10.50 -34.17
CA LEU A 245 -27.37 -10.67 -34.71
C LEU A 245 -28.35 -11.18 -33.65
N SER A 246 -27.92 -12.07 -32.76
CA SER A 246 -28.73 -12.48 -31.60
C SER A 246 -29.02 -11.31 -30.67
N THR A 247 -28.02 -10.47 -30.39
CA THR A 247 -28.17 -9.28 -29.52
C THR A 247 -29.12 -8.26 -30.15
N LEU A 248 -29.01 -8.04 -31.46
CA LEU A 248 -29.91 -7.19 -32.24
C LEU A 248 -31.35 -7.72 -32.19
N SER A 249 -31.53 -9.01 -32.45
CA SER A 249 -32.83 -9.68 -32.41
C SER A 249 -33.49 -9.58 -31.03
N ASP A 250 -32.75 -9.89 -29.96
CA ASP A 250 -33.26 -9.84 -28.60
C ASP A 250 -33.64 -8.43 -28.15
N SER A 251 -32.91 -7.42 -28.63
CA SER A 251 -33.19 -6.02 -28.33
C SER A 251 -34.40 -5.50 -29.10
N LEU A 252 -34.60 -5.95 -30.34
CA LEU A 252 -35.66 -5.46 -31.22
C LEU A 252 -36.99 -6.23 -31.12
N LYS A 253 -37.01 -7.43 -30.52
CA LYS A 253 -38.21 -8.29 -30.43
C LYS A 253 -39.43 -7.64 -29.75
N ASN A 254 -39.22 -6.67 -28.86
CA ASN A 254 -40.30 -5.96 -28.17
C ASN A 254 -40.88 -4.80 -29.01
N TYR A 255 -40.20 -4.42 -30.09
CA TYR A 255 -40.58 -3.30 -30.94
C TYR A 255 -41.26 -3.75 -32.24
N HIS A 256 -40.95 -4.95 -32.76
CA HIS A 256 -41.60 -5.51 -33.94
C HIS A 256 -41.72 -7.04 -33.87
N GLY A 257 -42.91 -7.57 -34.17
CA GLY A 257 -43.22 -9.00 -34.01
C GLY A 257 -42.46 -9.94 -34.95
N SER A 258 -42.14 -9.49 -36.18
CA SER A 258 -41.43 -10.31 -37.18
C SER A 258 -39.90 -10.16 -37.15
N LEU A 259 -39.34 -9.10 -36.53
CA LEU A 259 -37.90 -8.85 -36.59
C LEU A 259 -37.07 -10.02 -36.02
N ASN A 260 -37.60 -10.69 -35.01
CA ASN A 260 -36.92 -11.84 -34.40
C ASN A 260 -36.79 -13.02 -35.38
N SER A 261 -37.84 -13.36 -36.13
CA SER A 261 -37.77 -14.43 -37.13
C SER A 261 -36.89 -14.03 -38.30
N GLU A 262 -37.03 -12.80 -38.81
CA GLU A 262 -36.24 -12.33 -39.95
C GLU A 262 -34.73 -12.29 -39.65
N ILE A 263 -34.33 -11.78 -38.48
CA ILE A 263 -32.93 -11.74 -38.07
C ILE A 263 -32.37 -13.15 -37.86
N LYS A 264 -33.16 -14.09 -37.34
CA LYS A 264 -32.74 -15.49 -37.18
C LYS A 264 -32.55 -16.18 -38.54
N ASN A 265 -33.47 -15.98 -39.48
CA ASN A 265 -33.34 -16.49 -40.84
C ASN A 265 -32.07 -15.96 -41.51
N TYR A 266 -31.84 -14.65 -41.40
CA TYR A 266 -30.63 -14.00 -41.89
C TYR A 266 -29.35 -14.57 -41.27
N THR A 267 -29.34 -14.81 -39.95
CA THR A 267 -28.21 -15.41 -39.23
C THR A 267 -27.89 -16.81 -39.78
N ASN A 268 -28.92 -17.64 -40.02
CA ASN A 268 -28.74 -18.98 -40.57
C ASN A 268 -28.16 -18.96 -42.00
N LEU A 269 -28.59 -18.00 -42.83
CA LEU A 269 -28.06 -17.82 -44.18
C LEU A 269 -26.58 -17.40 -44.18
N ILE A 270 -26.20 -16.45 -43.31
CA ILE A 270 -24.79 -16.04 -43.16
C ILE A 270 -23.91 -17.20 -42.71
N LEU A 271 -24.35 -17.96 -41.70
CA LEU A 271 -23.60 -19.11 -41.19
C LEU A 271 -23.41 -20.23 -42.22
N ALA A 272 -24.36 -20.39 -43.15
CA ALA A 272 -24.24 -21.35 -44.23
C ALA A 272 -23.13 -20.97 -45.22
N LEU A 273 -22.89 -19.66 -45.44
CA LEU A 273 -21.82 -19.17 -46.31
C LEU A 273 -20.43 -19.27 -45.67
N GLU A 274 -20.30 -18.98 -44.37
CA GLU A 274 -18.99 -18.98 -43.68
C GLU A 274 -18.29 -20.35 -43.64
N LYS A 275 -19.02 -21.44 -43.87
CA LYS A 275 -18.42 -22.79 -43.99
C LYS A 275 -17.54 -22.95 -45.23
N ASN A 276 -17.65 -22.08 -46.23
CA ASN A 276 -16.87 -22.12 -47.46
C ASN A 276 -16.04 -20.82 -47.66
N GLN A 277 -14.75 -20.90 -47.31
CA GLN A 277 -13.67 -19.97 -47.69
C GLN A 277 -13.60 -18.60 -46.99
N ILE A 278 -12.85 -18.54 -45.90
CA ILE A 278 -12.43 -17.29 -45.22
C ILE A 278 -11.22 -16.63 -45.92
N THR A 279 -10.45 -17.38 -46.72
CA THR A 279 -9.19 -16.91 -47.32
C THR A 279 -9.36 -16.01 -48.56
N THR A 280 -10.51 -16.00 -49.22
CA THR A 280 -10.76 -15.23 -50.46
C THR A 280 -11.35 -13.84 -50.22
N LEU A 281 -11.82 -13.55 -49.01
CA LEU A 281 -12.55 -12.31 -48.67
C LEU A 281 -11.65 -11.07 -48.52
N ILE A 282 -10.37 -11.26 -48.17
CA ILE A 282 -9.40 -10.16 -47.98
C ILE A 282 -8.79 -9.74 -49.34
N GLU A 283 -8.70 -10.65 -50.32
CA GLU A 283 -8.03 -10.38 -51.60
C GLU A 283 -8.96 -9.82 -52.70
N LYS A 284 -10.29 -10.00 -52.59
CA LYS A 284 -11.25 -9.59 -53.64
C LYS A 284 -12.16 -8.40 -53.33
N GLY A 285 -12.04 -7.77 -52.16
CA GLY A 285 -12.79 -6.55 -51.83
C GLY A 285 -14.30 -6.79 -51.65
N MET A 286 -14.69 -7.05 -50.40
CA MET A 286 -15.96 -6.72 -49.70
C MET A 286 -17.35 -6.85 -50.37
N ASN A 287 -17.49 -7.30 -51.63
CA ASN A 287 -18.77 -7.33 -52.36
C ASN A 287 -19.47 -8.71 -52.40
N PHE A 288 -19.00 -9.70 -51.65
CA PHE A 288 -19.49 -11.08 -51.79
C PHE A 288 -20.89 -11.33 -51.17
N LEU A 289 -21.26 -10.61 -50.10
CA LEU A 289 -22.60 -10.75 -49.48
C LEU A 289 -23.73 -10.26 -50.40
N SER A 290 -23.42 -9.31 -51.28
CA SER A 290 -24.35 -8.73 -52.26
C SER A 290 -24.65 -9.63 -53.48
N GLU A 291 -23.99 -10.78 -53.64
CA GLU A 291 -24.19 -11.67 -54.81
C GLU A 291 -25.22 -12.79 -54.56
N SER A 292 -25.51 -13.13 -53.30
CA SER A 292 -26.55 -14.10 -52.94
C SER A 292 -27.93 -13.44 -52.90
N LYS A 293 -28.78 -13.74 -53.90
CA LYS A 293 -30.16 -13.22 -53.99
C LYS A 293 -30.98 -13.44 -52.70
N ASP A 294 -30.79 -14.58 -52.03
CA ASP A 294 -31.55 -14.93 -50.81
C ASP A 294 -31.13 -14.12 -49.58
N ILE A 295 -29.85 -13.74 -49.46
CA ILE A 295 -29.38 -12.91 -48.34
C ILE A 295 -29.78 -11.46 -48.56
N ASN A 296 -29.72 -10.96 -49.79
CA ASN A 296 -30.19 -9.60 -50.11
C ASN A 296 -31.69 -9.45 -49.86
N SER A 297 -32.51 -10.43 -50.28
CA SER A 297 -33.96 -10.36 -50.03
C SER A 297 -34.27 -10.34 -48.53
N GLN A 298 -33.58 -11.18 -47.75
CA GLN A 298 -33.73 -11.23 -46.30
C GLN A 298 -33.23 -9.93 -45.63
N PHE A 299 -32.13 -9.36 -46.12
CA PHE A 299 -31.60 -8.08 -45.67
C PHE A 299 -32.61 -6.95 -45.90
N GLU A 300 -33.21 -6.86 -47.09
CA GLU A 300 -34.23 -5.86 -47.42
C GLU A 300 -35.49 -6.00 -46.55
N GLN A 301 -35.90 -7.23 -46.23
CA GLN A 301 -37.01 -7.45 -45.29
C GLN A 301 -36.71 -6.90 -43.89
N ILE A 302 -35.51 -7.14 -43.37
CA ILE A 302 -35.07 -6.58 -42.08
C ILE A 302 -35.00 -5.05 -42.18
N ASN A 303 -34.46 -4.51 -43.27
CA ASN A 303 -34.32 -3.07 -43.49
C ASN A 303 -35.67 -2.35 -43.53
N ASN A 304 -36.68 -2.96 -44.17
CA ASN A 304 -38.06 -2.46 -44.19
C ASN A 304 -38.67 -2.49 -42.78
N CYS A 305 -38.53 -3.62 -42.06
CA CYS A 305 -39.04 -3.72 -40.69
C CYS A 305 -38.39 -2.69 -39.75
N ILE A 306 -37.07 -2.44 -39.87
CA ILE A 306 -36.36 -1.42 -39.10
C ILE A 306 -36.82 -0.01 -39.50
N SER A 307 -37.07 0.23 -40.79
CA SER A 307 -37.61 1.51 -41.28
C SER A 307 -39.01 1.81 -40.73
N ASP A 308 -39.86 0.78 -40.63
CA ASP A 308 -41.23 0.86 -40.12
C ASP A 308 -41.29 1.19 -38.62
N LEU A 309 -40.23 0.91 -37.86
CA LEU A 309 -40.14 1.29 -36.45
C LEU A 309 -40.25 2.80 -36.22
N LYS A 310 -39.89 3.63 -37.24
CA LYS A 310 -39.76 5.09 -37.13
C LYS A 310 -38.90 5.52 -35.93
N ARG A 311 -37.92 4.68 -35.59
CA ARG A 311 -37.02 4.83 -34.44
C ARG A 311 -35.55 4.81 -34.89
N THR A 312 -34.71 5.54 -34.17
CA THR A 312 -33.26 5.55 -34.38
C THR A 312 -32.64 4.45 -33.52
N ILE A 313 -31.86 3.55 -34.11
CA ILE A 313 -31.17 2.48 -33.38
C ILE A 313 -29.71 2.87 -33.22
N TYR A 314 -29.30 3.19 -32.00
CA TYR A 314 -27.91 3.44 -31.63
C TYR A 314 -27.27 2.13 -31.17
N ILE A 315 -26.28 1.65 -31.90
CA ILE A 315 -25.52 0.44 -31.55
C ILE A 315 -24.14 0.86 -31.07
N THR A 316 -23.83 0.60 -29.80
CA THR A 316 -22.49 0.91 -29.27
C THR A 316 -21.58 -0.29 -29.29
N LEU A 317 -20.34 -0.08 -29.72
CA LEU A 317 -19.26 -1.06 -29.60
C LEU A 317 -18.16 -0.42 -28.75
N ASP A 318 -17.92 -0.97 -27.56
CA ASP A 318 -16.81 -0.57 -26.70
C ASP A 318 -15.79 -1.72 -26.58
N ASP A 319 -14.60 -1.39 -26.09
CA ASP A 319 -13.50 -2.35 -25.86
C ASP A 319 -13.04 -3.11 -27.14
N VAL A 320 -13.20 -2.52 -28.33
CA VAL A 320 -12.68 -3.08 -29.59
C VAL A 320 -11.15 -3.25 -29.53
N ASP A 321 -10.49 -2.38 -28.79
CA ASP A 321 -9.05 -2.42 -28.46
C ASP A 321 -8.65 -3.53 -27.48
N ARG A 322 -9.58 -4.40 -27.06
CA ARG A 322 -9.26 -5.66 -26.36
C ARG A 322 -9.29 -6.89 -27.27
N LEU A 323 -9.73 -6.71 -28.52
CA LEU A 323 -9.90 -7.79 -29.48
C LEU A 323 -8.62 -8.05 -30.25
N LEU A 324 -8.42 -9.29 -30.68
CA LEU A 324 -7.33 -9.67 -31.57
C LEU A 324 -7.60 -9.16 -32.99
N GLY A 325 -6.54 -9.00 -33.81
CA GLY A 325 -6.68 -8.42 -35.15
C GLY A 325 -7.76 -9.05 -36.05
N LYS A 326 -8.01 -10.36 -35.96
CA LYS A 326 -9.09 -11.01 -36.73
C LYS A 326 -10.49 -10.69 -36.20
N GLU A 327 -10.64 -10.62 -34.88
CA GLU A 327 -11.89 -10.26 -34.23
C GLU A 327 -12.27 -8.79 -34.50
N ILE A 328 -11.26 -7.91 -34.58
CA ILE A 328 -11.42 -6.52 -35.02
C ILE A 328 -11.99 -6.49 -36.45
N ILE A 329 -11.44 -7.28 -37.37
CA ILE A 329 -11.93 -7.36 -38.75
C ILE A 329 -13.40 -7.79 -38.79
N GLU A 330 -13.80 -8.78 -37.98
CA GLU A 330 -15.22 -9.19 -37.91
C GLU A 330 -16.14 -8.09 -37.37
N CYS A 331 -15.69 -7.32 -36.38
CA CYS A 331 -16.45 -6.15 -35.91
C CYS A 331 -16.63 -5.10 -37.01
N LEU A 332 -15.56 -4.81 -37.77
CA LEU A 332 -15.61 -3.86 -38.90
C LEU A 332 -16.51 -4.34 -40.04
N LYS A 333 -16.54 -5.66 -40.30
CA LYS A 333 -17.47 -6.28 -41.26
C LYS A 333 -18.93 -6.14 -40.83
N ILE A 334 -19.24 -6.27 -39.54
CA ILE A 334 -20.60 -6.07 -39.03
C ILE A 334 -21.06 -4.65 -39.33
N ILE A 335 -20.23 -3.67 -39.00
CA ILE A 335 -20.54 -2.23 -39.16
C ILE A 335 -20.84 -1.90 -40.63
N ARG A 336 -20.02 -2.41 -41.56
CA ARG A 336 -20.11 -2.02 -42.97
C ARG A 336 -21.04 -2.90 -43.81
N ASN A 337 -21.09 -4.20 -43.57
CA ASN A 337 -21.70 -5.16 -44.50
C ASN A 337 -22.91 -5.88 -43.89
N SER A 338 -22.76 -6.50 -42.71
CA SER A 338 -23.79 -7.41 -42.18
C SER A 338 -24.98 -6.71 -41.52
N ALA A 339 -24.84 -5.43 -41.17
CA ALA A 339 -25.85 -4.70 -40.41
C ALA A 339 -26.05 -3.26 -40.90
N ASN A 340 -25.88 -3.04 -42.22
CA ASN A 340 -25.96 -1.73 -42.86
C ASN A 340 -27.41 -1.21 -43.06
N PHE A 341 -28.26 -1.35 -42.05
CA PHE A 341 -29.69 -0.99 -42.12
C PHE A 341 -29.94 0.51 -41.96
N LYS A 342 -31.04 0.99 -42.53
CA LYS A 342 -31.52 2.37 -42.35
C LYS A 342 -31.84 2.68 -40.89
N ASN A 343 -31.69 3.94 -40.48
CA ASN A 343 -31.90 4.42 -39.10
C ASN A 343 -31.00 3.77 -38.05
N VAL A 344 -29.96 3.04 -38.44
CA VAL A 344 -28.95 2.48 -37.53
C VAL A 344 -27.72 3.38 -37.48
N ILE A 345 -27.29 3.72 -36.27
CA ILE A 345 -26.06 4.48 -36.03
C ILE A 345 -25.14 3.66 -35.14
N PHE A 346 -24.00 3.24 -35.68
CA PHE A 346 -22.93 2.61 -34.92
C PHE A 346 -22.08 3.67 -34.23
N ILE A 347 -21.83 3.52 -32.94
CA ILE A 347 -20.91 4.35 -32.17
C ILE A 347 -19.83 3.43 -31.60
N VAL A 348 -18.63 3.52 -32.14
CA VAL A 348 -17.56 2.55 -31.92
C VAL A 348 -16.39 3.24 -31.25
N ALA A 349 -16.00 2.77 -30.08
CA ALA A 349 -14.95 3.40 -29.29
C ALA A 349 -13.70 2.51 -29.23
N TYR A 350 -12.56 3.01 -29.70
CA TYR A 350 -11.32 2.23 -29.76
C TYR A 350 -10.05 3.08 -29.62
N ASP A 351 -8.94 2.44 -29.25
CA ASP A 351 -7.60 3.02 -29.30
C ASP A 351 -7.06 2.89 -30.74
N ASN A 352 -6.88 4.03 -31.41
CA ASN A 352 -6.50 4.07 -32.82
C ASN A 352 -5.11 3.46 -33.08
N GLU A 353 -4.14 3.70 -32.20
CA GLU A 353 -2.79 3.15 -32.38
C GLU A 353 -2.79 1.62 -32.24
N TYR A 354 -3.52 1.10 -31.26
CA TYR A 354 -3.66 -0.34 -31.07
C TYR A 354 -4.35 -0.99 -32.27
N VAL A 355 -5.52 -0.48 -32.69
CA VAL A 355 -6.28 -1.05 -33.79
C VAL A 355 -5.50 -1.00 -35.10
N LEU A 356 -4.81 0.11 -35.40
CA LEU A 356 -3.94 0.20 -36.57
C LEU A 356 -2.80 -0.82 -36.49
N LYS A 357 -2.14 -0.97 -35.34
CA LYS A 357 -1.08 -1.98 -35.14
C LYS A 357 -1.59 -3.39 -35.46
N GLU A 358 -2.72 -3.78 -34.87
CA GLU A 358 -3.29 -5.11 -35.03
C GLU A 358 -3.76 -5.38 -36.47
N LEU A 359 -4.42 -4.41 -37.11
CA LEU A 359 -4.83 -4.53 -38.51
C LEU A 359 -3.64 -4.63 -39.46
N ASN A 360 -2.59 -3.82 -39.22
CA ASN A 360 -1.35 -3.90 -39.97
C ASN A 360 -0.73 -5.29 -39.87
N HIS A 361 -0.69 -5.89 -38.68
CA HIS A 361 -0.22 -7.28 -38.52
C HIS A 361 -1.03 -8.28 -39.34
N GLN A 362 -2.34 -8.08 -39.52
CA GLN A 362 -3.18 -8.94 -40.36
C GLN A 362 -3.00 -8.69 -41.87
N PHE A 363 -2.74 -7.44 -42.27
CA PHE A 363 -2.61 -7.07 -43.69
C PHE A 363 -1.21 -7.32 -44.26
N ASN A 364 -0.20 -7.54 -43.41
CA ASN A 364 1.17 -7.77 -43.82
C ASN A 364 1.36 -9.04 -44.66
N LYS A 365 1.86 -8.88 -45.89
CA LYS A 365 2.55 -9.95 -46.63
C LYS A 365 4.04 -9.94 -46.25
N LYS A 366 4.68 -11.11 -46.16
CA LYS A 366 6.13 -11.21 -45.86
C LYS A 366 6.93 -10.39 -46.88
N GLY A 367 7.63 -9.34 -46.43
CA GLY A 367 8.57 -8.55 -47.25
C GLY A 367 8.16 -7.10 -47.52
N GLU A 368 7.00 -6.62 -47.06
CA GLU A 368 6.55 -5.23 -47.28
C GLU A 368 7.12 -4.23 -46.25
N LEU A 369 7.38 -3.00 -46.70
CA LEU A 369 7.85 -1.87 -45.88
C LEU A 369 6.75 -1.37 -44.94
N ILE A 370 7.10 -1.18 -43.66
CA ILE A 370 6.18 -0.77 -42.57
C ILE A 370 5.37 0.48 -42.92
N GLY A 371 5.94 1.48 -43.62
CA GLY A 371 5.22 2.71 -43.98
C GLY A 371 4.07 2.51 -44.98
N VAL A 372 4.20 1.57 -45.92
CA VAL A 372 3.13 1.25 -46.90
C VAL A 372 1.98 0.54 -46.22
N ILE A 373 2.29 -0.29 -45.23
CA ILE A 373 1.32 -1.07 -44.46
C ILE A 373 0.40 -0.16 -43.65
N TYR A 374 0.94 0.81 -42.89
CA TYR A 374 0.13 1.73 -42.07
C TYR A 374 -0.93 2.47 -42.90
N SER A 375 -0.56 2.90 -44.11
CA SER A 375 -1.50 3.58 -45.02
C SER A 375 -2.70 2.71 -45.42
N ARG A 376 -2.54 1.38 -45.47
CA ARG A 376 -3.62 0.46 -45.87
C ARG A 376 -4.64 0.25 -44.75
N ALA A 377 -4.20 0.12 -43.51
CA ALA A 377 -5.12 -0.01 -42.37
C ALA A 377 -5.89 1.29 -42.12
N GLU A 378 -5.24 2.45 -42.23
CA GLU A 378 -5.89 3.76 -42.14
C GLU A 378 -6.97 3.92 -43.21
N GLN A 379 -6.62 3.68 -44.49
CA GLN A 379 -7.58 3.70 -45.59
C GLN A 379 -8.72 2.69 -45.41
N TYR A 380 -8.46 1.55 -44.76
CA TYR A 380 -9.50 0.58 -44.44
C TYR A 380 -10.49 1.16 -43.41
N LEU A 381 -10.00 1.74 -42.31
CA LEU A 381 -10.84 2.36 -41.29
C LEU A 381 -11.63 3.56 -41.82
N GLU A 382 -11.03 4.40 -42.67
CA GLU A 382 -11.71 5.53 -43.33
C GLU A 382 -12.90 5.11 -44.21
N LYS A 383 -12.86 3.89 -44.78
CA LYS A 383 -13.99 3.35 -45.55
C LYS A 383 -15.12 2.82 -44.67
N ILE A 384 -14.81 2.46 -43.42
CA ILE A 384 -15.78 1.92 -42.47
C ILE A 384 -16.47 3.05 -41.72
N PHE A 385 -15.71 4.01 -41.18
CA PHE A 385 -16.20 5.09 -40.33
C PHE A 385 -16.45 6.36 -41.14
N GLN A 386 -17.71 6.81 -41.18
CA GLN A 386 -18.10 8.03 -41.87
C GLN A 386 -17.82 9.29 -41.04
N LEU A 387 -17.84 9.17 -39.72
CA LEU A 387 -17.43 10.22 -38.80
C LEU A 387 -16.39 9.65 -37.83
N THR A 388 -15.22 10.28 -37.77
CA THR A 388 -14.19 9.93 -36.80
C THR A 388 -13.96 11.12 -35.89
N TYR A 389 -14.13 10.91 -34.59
CA TYR A 389 -13.87 11.91 -33.57
C TYR A 389 -12.79 11.43 -32.61
N THR A 390 -11.68 12.13 -32.57
CA THR A 390 -10.63 11.89 -31.58
C THR A 390 -10.97 12.64 -30.30
N LEU A 391 -11.15 11.90 -29.19
CA LEU A 391 -11.41 12.52 -27.90
C LEU A 391 -10.21 13.39 -27.50
N PRO A 392 -10.44 14.65 -27.09
CA PRO A 392 -9.38 15.45 -26.52
C PRO A 392 -8.86 14.80 -25.24
N SER A 393 -7.56 14.95 -25.01
CA SER A 393 -6.97 14.66 -23.70
C SER A 393 -7.69 15.46 -22.63
N ILE A 394 -7.89 14.86 -21.47
CA ILE A 394 -8.45 15.58 -20.32
C ILE A 394 -7.45 16.66 -19.92
N ASP A 395 -7.95 17.84 -19.56
CA ASP A 395 -7.12 18.94 -19.13
C ASP A 395 -6.30 18.54 -17.89
N LYS A 396 -5.06 19.06 -17.77
CA LYS A 396 -4.25 18.85 -16.57
C LYS A 396 -4.95 19.39 -15.33
N ASP A 397 -5.64 20.52 -15.45
CA ASP A 397 -6.39 21.13 -14.34
C ASP A 397 -7.54 20.24 -13.86
N ASP A 398 -8.21 19.59 -14.80
CA ASP A 398 -9.29 18.62 -14.58
C ASP A 398 -8.80 17.37 -13.83
N ILE A 399 -7.63 16.84 -14.21
CA ILE A 399 -6.97 15.72 -13.51
C ILE A 399 -6.51 16.16 -12.10
N LEU A 400 -5.96 17.37 -11.99
CA LEU A 400 -5.50 17.95 -10.74
C LEU A 400 -6.65 18.13 -9.74
N ASP A 401 -7.79 18.61 -10.20
CA ASP A 401 -8.99 18.76 -9.37
C ASP A 401 -9.51 17.41 -8.87
N HIS A 402 -9.51 16.38 -9.73
CA HIS A 402 -9.84 15.00 -9.33
C HIS A 402 -8.91 14.49 -8.23
N LEU A 403 -7.60 14.68 -8.40
CA LEU A 403 -6.59 14.31 -7.40
C LEU A 403 -6.79 15.04 -6.07
N LYS A 404 -6.95 16.36 -6.11
CA LYS A 404 -7.13 17.19 -4.91
C LYS A 404 -8.37 16.76 -4.14
N LYS A 405 -9.51 16.59 -4.84
CA LYS A 405 -10.77 16.11 -4.24
C LYS A 405 -10.59 14.74 -3.60
N THR A 406 -9.93 13.82 -4.30
CA THR A 406 -9.71 12.46 -3.80
C THR A 406 -8.77 12.43 -2.60
N LEU A 407 -7.63 13.12 -2.65
CA LEU A 407 -6.70 13.22 -1.52
C LEU A 407 -7.35 13.85 -0.29
N LYS A 408 -8.16 14.91 -0.47
CA LYS A 408 -8.94 15.54 0.61
C LYS A 408 -9.92 14.56 1.24
N ALA A 409 -10.66 13.81 0.42
CA ALA A 409 -11.59 12.79 0.90
C ALA A 409 -10.90 11.65 1.65
N LYS A 410 -9.61 11.40 1.39
CA LYS A 410 -8.78 10.37 2.07
C LYS A 410 -7.95 10.92 3.24
N GLY A 411 -8.25 12.13 3.71
CA GLY A 411 -7.67 12.70 4.93
C GLY A 411 -6.41 13.55 4.75
N ILE A 412 -6.05 13.93 3.52
CA ILE A 412 -4.97 14.90 3.27
C ILE A 412 -5.54 16.32 3.42
N GLN A 413 -5.04 17.08 4.40
CA GLN A 413 -5.60 18.39 4.76
C GLN A 413 -5.39 19.45 3.67
N ASP A 414 -4.19 19.53 3.11
CA ASP A 414 -3.84 20.48 2.05
C ASP A 414 -3.29 19.74 0.82
N PRO A 415 -4.16 19.26 -0.08
CA PRO A 415 -3.75 18.56 -1.28
C PRO A 415 -2.92 19.41 -2.24
N SER A 416 -3.13 20.73 -2.28
CA SER A 416 -2.39 21.61 -3.20
C SER A 416 -0.92 21.70 -2.81
N LYS A 417 -0.64 21.90 -1.52
CA LYS A 417 0.73 21.84 -0.99
C LYS A 417 1.28 20.42 -1.06
N PHE A 418 0.47 19.41 -0.81
CA PHE A 418 0.89 18.02 -0.90
C PHE A 418 1.32 17.59 -2.32
N LEU A 419 0.78 18.22 -3.37
CA LEU A 419 1.14 17.91 -4.76
C LEU A 419 2.34 18.71 -5.27
N LYS A 420 2.62 19.88 -4.67
CA LYS A 420 3.78 20.71 -5.00
C LYS A 420 4.92 20.44 -4.02
N GLN A 421 5.95 19.73 -4.48
CA GLN A 421 7.01 19.28 -3.60
C GLN A 421 8.26 20.13 -3.74
N GLU A 422 8.63 20.83 -2.66
CA GLU A 422 9.81 21.68 -2.63
C GLU A 422 11.09 20.92 -2.27
N PHE A 423 12.22 21.37 -2.83
CA PHE A 423 13.56 20.84 -2.55
C PHE A 423 14.31 21.68 -1.51
N TYR A 424 15.10 21.00 -0.68
CA TYR A 424 15.95 21.66 0.32
C TYR A 424 17.23 22.24 -0.30
N GLU A 425 17.86 21.54 -1.26
CA GLU A 425 19.08 21.95 -1.97
C GLU A 425 19.01 21.57 -3.46
N LYS A 426 19.72 22.31 -4.33
CA LYS A 426 19.80 21.98 -5.77
C LYS A 426 20.43 20.58 -5.92
N PRO A 427 19.81 19.64 -6.64
CA PRO A 427 20.41 18.32 -6.85
C PRO A 427 21.77 18.50 -7.55
N PRO A 428 22.86 17.89 -7.03
CA PRO A 428 24.19 18.12 -7.57
C PRO A 428 24.24 17.67 -9.04
N ASN A 429 24.68 18.58 -9.92
CA ASN A 429 24.99 18.34 -11.34
C ASN A 429 23.85 17.83 -12.26
N VAL A 430 22.57 18.07 -11.95
CA VAL A 430 21.50 17.97 -12.98
C VAL A 430 21.60 19.22 -13.86
N GLN A 431 22.58 19.23 -14.77
CA GLN A 431 22.99 20.45 -15.46
C GLN A 431 22.08 20.83 -16.64
N ASN A 432 21.17 19.97 -17.12
CA ASN A 432 20.43 20.23 -18.35
C ASN A 432 19.04 19.59 -18.39
N VAL A 433 18.05 20.17 -17.73
CA VAL A 433 16.64 19.77 -17.93
C VAL A 433 15.70 20.95 -18.00
N PHE A 434 16.00 22.02 -17.26
CA PHE A 434 15.30 23.28 -17.40
C PHE A 434 16.35 24.39 -17.46
N ASP A 435 16.78 24.73 -18.68
CA ASP A 435 17.42 26.02 -18.94
C ASP A 435 16.38 27.12 -18.68
N PHE A 436 16.25 27.52 -17.41
CA PHE A 436 15.60 28.77 -17.04
C PHE A 436 16.63 29.61 -16.28
N ASN A 437 17.15 30.61 -16.99
CA ASN A 437 17.97 31.68 -16.47
C ASN A 437 17.17 32.52 -15.45
N THR A 438 17.16 32.11 -14.18
CA THR A 438 16.93 32.99 -13.01
C THR A 438 17.58 32.36 -11.77
N GLU A 439 17.99 33.18 -10.81
CA GLU A 439 18.53 32.77 -9.50
C GLU A 439 17.54 31.93 -8.65
N GLU A 440 16.30 31.74 -9.15
CA GLU A 440 15.22 30.92 -8.61
C GLU A 440 14.90 29.69 -9.47
N ALA A 441 15.89 29.09 -10.16
CA ALA A 441 15.69 27.85 -10.91
C ALA A 441 14.96 26.79 -10.05
N ASN A 442 13.70 26.51 -10.39
CA ASN A 442 12.62 26.03 -9.54
C ASN A 442 13.02 25.00 -8.47
N LYS A 443 12.93 25.41 -7.20
CA LYS A 443 13.03 24.53 -6.02
C LYS A 443 11.79 23.64 -5.82
N SER A 444 11.07 23.25 -6.87
CA SER A 444 9.90 22.38 -6.73
C SER A 444 9.64 21.47 -7.91
N ILE A 445 9.15 20.25 -7.64
CA ILE A 445 8.49 19.40 -8.62
C ILE A 445 6.98 19.55 -8.47
N ASP A 446 6.30 19.77 -9.60
CA ASP A 446 4.86 19.56 -9.68
C ASP A 446 4.56 18.11 -10.04
N ILE A 447 3.89 17.40 -9.13
CA ILE A 447 3.53 15.99 -9.34
C ILE A 447 2.55 15.85 -10.52
N THR A 448 1.82 16.89 -10.90
CA THR A 448 0.88 16.84 -12.04
C THR A 448 1.56 16.52 -13.36
N ASP A 449 2.85 16.84 -13.51
CA ASP A 449 3.58 16.55 -14.74
C ASP A 449 3.81 15.05 -14.97
N TYR A 450 3.69 14.24 -13.92
CA TYR A 450 3.84 12.78 -13.96
C TYR A 450 2.51 12.06 -14.22
N ILE A 451 1.39 12.78 -14.16
CA ILE A 451 0.06 12.18 -14.21
C ILE A 451 -0.50 12.35 -15.62
N GLY A 452 -0.27 11.34 -16.46
CA GLY A 452 -0.69 11.39 -17.87
C GLY A 452 -2.21 11.23 -18.08
N ASN A 453 -2.91 10.51 -17.21
CA ASN A 453 -4.36 10.31 -17.29
C ASN A 453 -4.97 9.88 -15.95
N ILE A 454 -6.30 9.82 -15.88
CA ILE A 454 -7.05 9.46 -14.67
C ILE A 454 -6.74 8.05 -14.18
N ARG A 455 -6.56 7.09 -15.09
CA ARG A 455 -6.22 5.72 -14.69
C ARG A 455 -4.86 5.67 -13.99
N VAL A 456 -3.86 6.35 -14.56
CA VAL A 456 -2.53 6.48 -13.95
C VAL A 456 -2.65 7.17 -12.59
N SER A 457 -3.43 8.25 -12.50
CA SER A 457 -3.76 8.93 -11.25
C SER A 457 -4.36 7.97 -10.19
N ASN A 458 -5.40 7.22 -10.55
CA ASN A 458 -6.06 6.26 -9.68
C ASN A 458 -5.10 5.12 -9.25
N ASN A 459 -4.23 4.65 -10.14
CA ASN A 459 -3.22 3.64 -9.83
C ASN A 459 -2.18 4.15 -8.82
N ILE A 460 -1.71 5.40 -8.99
CA ILE A 460 -0.80 6.05 -8.04
C ILE A 460 -1.49 6.21 -6.68
N LEU A 461 -2.73 6.72 -6.67
CA LEU A 461 -3.50 6.88 -5.44
C LEU A 461 -3.74 5.54 -4.75
N ASN A 462 -4.09 4.48 -5.47
CA ASN A 462 -4.27 3.15 -4.89
C ASN A 462 -2.98 2.57 -4.32
N SER A 463 -1.86 2.75 -5.03
CA SER A 463 -0.51 2.38 -4.55
C SER A 463 -0.19 3.10 -3.23
N PHE A 464 -0.43 4.42 -3.20
CA PHE A 464 -0.23 5.26 -2.02
C PHE A 464 -1.17 4.91 -0.86
N LEU A 465 -2.48 4.82 -1.09
CA LEU A 465 -3.46 4.52 -0.04
C LEU A 465 -3.22 3.14 0.60
N THR A 466 -2.77 2.18 -0.21
CA THR A 466 -2.33 0.87 0.29
C THR A 466 -1.11 1.01 1.20
N ALA A 467 -0.10 1.76 0.76
CA ALA A 467 1.11 1.99 1.56
C ALA A 467 0.81 2.79 2.85
N LYS A 468 0.02 3.85 2.74
CA LYS A 468 -0.45 4.70 3.83
C LYS A 468 -1.12 3.86 4.92
N LYS A 469 -2.06 2.99 4.55
CA LYS A 469 -2.73 2.10 5.50
C LYS A 469 -1.78 1.15 6.25
N LEU A 470 -0.65 0.78 5.64
CA LEU A 470 0.27 -0.19 6.21
C LEU A 470 1.38 0.45 7.06
N ILE A 471 1.89 1.62 6.67
CA ILE A 471 3.12 2.20 7.24
C ILE A 471 3.09 3.72 7.43
N GLU A 472 1.93 4.40 7.40
CA GLU A 472 1.88 5.87 7.55
C GLU A 472 2.56 6.40 8.82
N ASP A 473 2.41 5.69 9.95
CA ASP A 473 2.98 6.10 11.23
C ASP A 473 4.51 6.13 11.23
N GLU A 474 5.12 5.31 10.36
CA GLU A 474 6.56 5.11 10.26
C GLU A 474 7.18 5.85 9.06
N THR A 475 6.41 6.66 8.35
CA THR A 475 6.82 7.31 7.09
C THR A 475 6.47 8.80 7.03
N VAL A 476 7.18 9.54 6.18
CA VAL A 476 6.80 10.88 5.71
C VAL A 476 5.79 10.66 4.58
N LEU A 477 4.57 11.18 4.73
CA LEU A 477 3.47 10.89 3.80
C LEU A 477 3.78 11.35 2.38
N GLU A 478 4.46 12.47 2.24
CA GLU A 478 4.83 13.05 0.96
C GLU A 478 5.89 12.21 0.23
N GLU A 479 6.89 11.70 0.96
CA GLU A 479 7.88 10.76 0.41
C GLU A 479 7.25 9.41 0.09
N LEU A 480 6.31 8.95 0.91
CA LEU A 480 5.55 7.72 0.64
C LEU A 480 4.75 7.84 -0.65
N PHE A 481 4.17 9.02 -0.90
CA PHE A 481 3.48 9.33 -2.15
C PHE A 481 4.44 9.36 -3.34
N LEU A 482 5.61 9.99 -3.21
CA LEU A 482 6.64 10.00 -4.25
C LEU A 482 7.16 8.58 -4.57
N VAL A 483 7.42 7.75 -3.56
CA VAL A 483 7.79 6.34 -3.76
C VAL A 483 6.65 5.57 -4.43
N SER A 484 5.40 5.89 -4.12
CA SER A 484 4.24 5.28 -4.78
C SER A 484 4.16 5.66 -6.26
N ILE A 485 4.43 6.93 -6.60
CA ILE A 485 4.55 7.39 -8.00
C ILE A 485 5.69 6.66 -8.71
N LEU A 486 6.88 6.63 -8.10
CA LEU A 486 8.06 5.97 -8.63
C LEU A 486 7.78 4.50 -8.96
N LYS A 487 7.16 3.76 -8.03
CA LYS A 487 6.80 2.35 -8.21
C LYS A 487 5.75 2.12 -9.28
N THR A 488 4.77 3.02 -9.40
CA THR A 488 3.68 2.88 -10.37
C THR A 488 4.12 3.22 -11.78
N LEU A 489 4.95 4.25 -11.96
CA LEU A 489 5.39 4.74 -13.28
C LEU A 489 6.66 4.04 -13.78
N TYR A 490 7.58 3.69 -12.88
CA TYR A 490 8.90 3.12 -13.19
C TYR A 490 9.17 1.84 -12.39
N PRO A 491 8.32 0.80 -12.49
CA PRO A 491 8.40 -0.37 -11.62
C PRO A 491 9.74 -1.11 -11.71
N LYS A 492 10.35 -1.13 -12.89
CA LYS A 492 11.60 -1.85 -13.15
C LYS A 492 12.80 -1.08 -12.61
N GLU A 493 12.87 0.21 -12.91
CA GLU A 493 13.93 1.12 -12.48
C GLU A 493 13.87 1.32 -10.96
N ALA A 494 12.66 1.38 -10.38
CA ALA A 494 12.48 1.45 -8.94
C ALA A 494 12.96 0.17 -8.23
N LEU A 495 12.76 -1.02 -8.85
CA LEU A 495 13.29 -2.29 -8.34
C LEU A 495 14.82 -2.29 -8.38
N GLU A 496 15.41 -1.86 -9.50
CA GLU A 496 16.85 -1.77 -9.68
C GLU A 496 17.49 -0.83 -8.65
N LEU A 497 16.91 0.36 -8.48
CA LEU A 497 17.32 1.32 -7.45
C LEU A 497 17.27 0.68 -6.06
N TYR A 498 16.17 -0.01 -5.73
CA TYR A 498 16.00 -0.66 -4.45
C TYR A 498 17.04 -1.78 -4.19
N LEU A 499 17.38 -2.58 -5.20
CA LEU A 499 18.38 -3.64 -5.08
C LEU A 499 19.81 -3.08 -4.95
N ASN A 500 20.09 -1.95 -5.61
CA ASN A 500 21.45 -1.39 -5.76
C ASN A 500 21.64 -0.06 -5.04
N LEU A 501 20.86 0.23 -3.99
CA LEU A 501 20.89 1.51 -3.28
C LEU A 501 22.30 1.90 -2.78
N ASN A 502 23.03 0.93 -2.21
CA ASN A 502 24.39 1.12 -1.71
C ASN A 502 25.44 1.23 -2.81
N HIS A 503 25.12 0.83 -4.04
CA HIS A 503 25.99 1.02 -5.19
C HIS A 503 25.88 2.48 -5.66
N TYR A 504 24.67 3.04 -5.72
CA TYR A 504 24.44 4.40 -6.22
C TYR A 504 24.67 5.51 -5.19
N PHE A 505 24.40 5.25 -3.92
CA PHE A 505 24.43 6.28 -2.88
C PHE A 505 25.44 5.98 -1.77
N THR A 506 25.96 7.05 -1.17
CA THR A 506 26.58 7.03 0.14
C THR A 506 25.66 7.69 1.16
N PHE A 507 25.43 7.02 2.28
CA PHE A 507 24.54 7.50 3.34
C PHE A 507 25.36 7.92 4.55
N ARG A 508 25.92 9.13 4.51
CA ARG A 508 26.68 9.70 5.64
C ARG A 508 25.75 10.49 6.55
N GLU A 509 25.83 11.82 6.51
CA GLU A 509 24.86 12.71 7.17
C GLU A 509 23.62 12.93 6.28
N LYS A 510 23.86 13.08 4.98
CA LYS A 510 22.87 13.14 3.90
C LYS A 510 23.16 12.03 2.88
N PRO A 511 22.17 11.58 2.09
CA PRO A 511 22.47 10.79 0.91
C PRO A 511 23.24 11.64 -0.11
N GLU A 512 24.29 11.07 -0.68
CA GLU A 512 25.06 11.66 -1.79
C GLU A 512 25.23 10.61 -2.87
N PHE A 513 25.09 11.00 -4.14
CA PHE A 513 25.40 10.11 -5.26
C PHE A 513 26.90 9.79 -5.25
N LYS A 514 27.26 8.52 -5.46
CA LYS A 514 28.66 8.13 -5.67
C LYS A 514 29.18 8.61 -7.01
N ASP A 515 28.42 8.32 -8.06
CA ASP A 515 28.64 8.78 -9.42
C ASP A 515 27.28 8.90 -10.11
N LEU A 516 26.88 10.15 -10.40
CA LEU A 516 25.61 10.43 -11.08
C LEU A 516 25.62 9.92 -12.52
N ASN A 517 26.75 10.02 -13.23
CA ASN A 517 26.86 9.56 -14.61
C ASN A 517 26.78 8.03 -14.67
N GLU A 518 27.38 7.33 -13.71
CA GLU A 518 27.26 5.88 -13.61
C GLU A 518 25.81 5.45 -13.33
N PHE A 519 25.14 6.12 -12.39
CA PHE A 519 23.71 5.89 -12.11
C PHE A 519 22.87 6.10 -13.37
N GLU A 520 23.05 7.23 -14.05
CA GLU A 520 22.36 7.53 -15.31
C GLU A 520 22.60 6.49 -16.40
N ASN A 521 23.86 6.07 -16.59
CA ASN A 521 24.25 5.10 -17.61
C ASN A 521 23.70 3.70 -17.31
N ASN A 522 23.66 3.29 -16.04
CA ASN A 522 23.14 1.99 -15.65
C ASN A 522 21.62 1.91 -15.80
N ILE A 523 20.90 2.98 -15.46
CA ILE A 523 19.45 3.07 -15.73
C ILE A 523 19.16 3.01 -17.24
N LEU A 524 19.96 3.69 -18.07
CA LEU A 524 19.86 3.62 -19.54
C LEU A 524 20.09 2.21 -20.08
N ARG A 525 21.11 1.50 -19.59
CA ARG A 525 21.36 0.10 -19.97
C ARG A 525 20.20 -0.80 -19.59
N PHE A 526 19.62 -0.60 -18.41
CA PHE A 526 18.49 -1.40 -17.94
C PHE A 526 17.24 -1.17 -18.81
N ALA A 527 16.92 0.09 -19.12
CA ALA A 527 15.81 0.44 -20.00
C ALA A 527 15.96 -0.25 -21.38
N ASN A 528 17.15 -0.17 -21.97
CA ASN A 528 17.48 -0.74 -23.27
C ASN A 528 17.52 -2.28 -23.31
N ASN A 529 17.91 -2.93 -22.21
CA ASN A 529 18.02 -4.40 -22.13
C ASN A 529 16.69 -5.10 -21.82
N SER A 530 15.67 -4.34 -21.41
CA SER A 530 14.35 -4.92 -21.24
C SER A 530 13.78 -5.25 -22.64
N LYS A 531 13.37 -6.50 -22.89
CA LYS A 531 12.79 -6.98 -24.16
C LYS A 531 11.46 -6.31 -24.57
N VAL A 532 11.18 -5.10 -24.07
CA VAL A 532 10.03 -4.31 -24.47
C VAL A 532 10.39 -3.66 -25.81
N GLU A 533 9.54 -3.87 -26.81
CA GLU A 533 9.68 -3.31 -28.16
C GLU A 533 10.14 -1.84 -28.10
N LYS A 534 11.09 -1.48 -28.98
CA LYS A 534 11.65 -0.13 -29.22
C LYS A 534 10.59 0.89 -29.70
N LYS A 535 9.43 0.97 -29.05
CA LYS A 535 8.24 1.65 -29.59
C LYS A 535 8.04 3.10 -29.10
N PHE A 536 8.94 3.66 -28.29
CA PHE A 536 8.74 5.00 -27.70
C PHE A 536 10.03 5.83 -27.56
N ALA A 537 10.96 5.75 -28.52
CA ALA A 537 12.29 6.38 -28.40
C ALA A 537 12.29 7.92 -28.27
N ILE A 538 11.24 8.63 -28.69
CA ILE A 538 11.12 10.10 -28.52
C ILE A 538 10.53 10.48 -27.15
N VAL A 539 9.79 9.58 -26.50
CA VAL A 539 9.20 9.78 -25.15
C VAL A 539 10.12 9.25 -24.03
N GLU A 540 11.04 8.34 -24.34
CA GLU A 540 12.01 7.79 -23.36
C GLU A 540 12.99 8.82 -22.78
N LEU A 541 13.37 9.85 -23.55
CA LEU A 541 14.30 10.88 -23.09
C LEU A 541 13.72 11.73 -21.95
N ASN A 542 12.43 12.09 -22.01
CA ASN A 542 11.76 12.77 -20.89
C ASN A 542 11.55 11.82 -19.70
N LYS A 543 11.22 10.54 -19.95
CA LYS A 543 11.06 9.53 -18.88
C LYS A 543 12.30 9.33 -18.01
N LYS A 544 13.51 9.37 -18.59
CA LYS A 544 14.79 9.27 -17.85
C LYS A 544 14.90 10.40 -16.84
N THR A 545 14.68 11.62 -17.32
CA THR A 545 14.78 12.84 -16.55
C THR A 545 13.74 12.89 -15.44
N ASP A 546 12.49 12.54 -15.75
CA ASP A 546 11.38 12.44 -14.81
C ASP A 546 11.70 11.42 -13.69
N PHE A 547 12.27 10.26 -14.04
CA PHE A 547 12.71 9.28 -13.05
C PHE A 547 13.78 9.86 -12.10
N ILE A 548 14.83 10.49 -12.65
CA ILE A 548 15.91 11.10 -11.85
C ILE A 548 15.37 12.21 -10.96
N ASN A 549 14.41 12.99 -11.45
CA ASN A 549 13.73 14.04 -10.70
C ASN A 549 12.94 13.46 -9.51
N LEU A 550 12.19 12.37 -9.71
CA LEU A 550 11.49 11.68 -8.62
C LEU A 550 12.45 11.09 -7.58
N VAL A 551 13.51 10.42 -8.03
CA VAL A 551 14.55 9.89 -7.13
C VAL A 551 15.17 11.05 -6.34
N SER A 552 15.45 12.16 -7.01
CA SER A 552 16.00 13.34 -6.35
C SER A 552 15.04 13.91 -5.30
N ALA A 553 13.74 13.97 -5.59
CA ALA A 553 12.72 14.41 -4.64
C ALA A 553 12.48 13.45 -3.48
N ILE A 554 12.80 12.16 -3.62
CA ILE A 554 12.72 11.20 -2.52
C ILE A 554 13.93 11.35 -1.59
N PHE A 555 15.14 11.46 -2.14
CA PHE A 555 16.36 11.40 -1.34
C PHE A 555 16.88 12.76 -0.85
N PHE A 556 16.62 13.86 -1.55
CA PHE A 556 17.21 15.18 -1.25
C PHE A 556 16.21 16.22 -0.72
N ARG A 557 14.97 15.82 -0.46
CA ARG A 557 13.90 16.71 -0.02
C ARG A 557 13.96 17.06 1.47
N HIS A 558 14.21 16.07 2.32
CA HIS A 558 14.20 16.27 3.77
C HIS A 558 15.55 15.93 4.37
N ASN A 559 16.20 16.93 4.96
CA ASN A 559 17.35 16.71 5.82
C ASN A 559 16.84 16.39 7.24
N GLN A 560 17.38 15.37 7.89
CA GLN A 560 17.25 15.12 9.35
C GLN A 560 15.88 14.60 9.86
N VAL A 561 14.97 14.14 9.02
CA VAL A 561 13.73 13.47 9.49
C VAL A 561 13.98 11.98 9.66
N LEU A 562 14.04 11.49 10.90
CA LEU A 562 14.41 10.10 11.23
C LEU A 562 13.63 8.99 10.49
N LYS A 563 12.39 9.29 10.10
CA LYS A 563 11.50 8.40 9.33
C LYS A 563 11.62 8.55 7.81
N SER A 564 12.49 9.43 7.31
CA SER A 564 12.62 9.76 5.90
C SER A 564 13.13 8.57 5.08
N ALA A 565 12.59 8.42 3.88
CA ALA A 565 13.05 7.51 2.84
C ALA A 565 14.49 7.81 2.39
N SER A 566 15.03 9.01 2.68
CA SER A 566 16.40 9.40 2.35
C SER A 566 17.46 8.52 3.06
N TYR A 567 17.07 7.84 4.14
CA TYR A 567 17.91 6.84 4.81
C TYR A 567 17.74 5.46 4.17
N ASN A 568 18.86 4.79 3.87
CA ASN A 568 18.89 3.48 3.22
C ASN A 568 17.95 2.44 3.87
N GLU A 569 18.06 2.24 5.19
CA GLU A 569 17.24 1.26 5.89
C GLU A 569 15.75 1.60 5.84
N ASN A 570 15.41 2.88 5.77
CA ASN A 570 14.03 3.32 5.63
C ASN A 570 13.49 3.08 4.23
N TYR A 571 14.23 3.48 3.19
CA TYR A 571 13.80 3.32 1.80
C TYR A 571 13.36 1.88 1.48
N LYS A 572 14.05 0.88 2.05
CA LYS A 572 13.71 -0.54 1.85
C LYS A 572 12.26 -0.85 2.23
N PHE A 573 11.75 -0.31 3.34
CA PHE A 573 10.36 -0.56 3.75
C PHE A 573 9.35 0.38 3.11
N TYR A 574 9.77 1.59 2.69
CA TYR A 574 8.96 2.43 1.78
C TYR A 574 8.69 1.70 0.47
N TYR A 575 9.71 1.07 -0.11
CA TYR A 575 9.56 0.31 -1.34
C TYR A 575 8.72 -0.95 -1.13
N ARG A 576 8.95 -1.71 -0.05
CA ARG A 576 8.22 -2.95 0.25
C ARG A 576 6.80 -2.76 0.78
N ASN A 577 6.44 -1.55 1.25
CA ASN A 577 5.23 -1.27 2.03
C ASN A 577 5.10 -2.16 3.29
N ALA A 578 6.23 -2.55 3.89
CA ALA A 578 6.25 -3.51 4.99
C ALA A 578 7.46 -3.31 5.91
N LEU A 579 7.22 -3.25 7.21
CA LEU A 579 8.26 -3.07 8.22
C LEU A 579 9.05 -4.38 8.42
N PRO A 580 10.40 -4.33 8.47
CA PRO A 580 11.23 -5.45 8.89
C PRO A 580 10.86 -5.90 10.31
N LYS A 581 11.03 -7.19 10.63
CA LYS A 581 10.83 -7.68 12.01
C LYS A 581 11.78 -7.00 13.01
N SER A 582 12.99 -6.67 12.56
CA SER A 582 14.01 -5.97 13.32
C SER A 582 13.75 -4.47 13.49
N TYR A 583 12.71 -3.92 12.83
CA TYR A 583 12.41 -2.50 12.89
C TYR A 583 11.64 -2.16 14.17
N LEU A 584 12.08 -1.11 14.84
CA LEU A 584 11.46 -0.60 16.04
C LEU A 584 10.43 0.48 15.66
N THR A 585 9.14 0.27 15.88
CA THR A 585 8.11 1.29 15.54
C THR A 585 8.32 2.60 16.30
N GLN A 586 7.83 3.72 15.78
CA GLN A 586 7.86 5.02 16.47
C GLN A 586 7.19 4.95 17.84
N LYS A 587 6.12 4.15 17.95
CA LYS A 587 5.42 3.93 19.23
C LYS A 587 6.33 3.23 20.23
N GLU A 588 7.00 2.14 19.83
CA GLU A 588 7.95 1.43 20.69
C GLU A 588 9.16 2.33 21.01
N TYR A 589 9.71 3.04 20.03
CA TYR A 589 10.84 3.96 20.22
C TYR A 589 10.51 5.07 21.23
N LYS A 590 9.39 5.79 21.04
CA LYS A 590 8.94 6.86 21.96
C LYS A 590 8.67 6.34 23.36
N ALA A 591 8.09 5.14 23.49
CA ALA A 591 7.89 4.52 24.80
C ALA A 591 9.23 4.22 25.48
N GLY A 592 10.20 3.70 24.71
CA GLY A 592 11.56 3.39 25.19
C GLY A 592 12.33 4.63 25.64
N ILE A 593 12.24 5.76 24.92
CA ILE A 593 12.97 7.00 25.26
C ILE A 593 12.23 7.94 26.21
N SER A 594 11.26 7.44 26.97
CA SER A 594 10.46 8.27 27.90
C SER A 594 11.25 8.80 29.10
N SER A 595 12.26 8.04 29.56
CA SER A 595 13.17 8.41 30.64
C SER A 595 14.47 7.63 30.52
N ILE A 596 15.52 8.03 31.25
CA ILE A 596 16.79 7.28 31.29
C ILE A 596 16.53 5.84 31.78
N THR A 597 15.84 5.67 32.91
CA THR A 597 15.53 4.36 33.47
C THR A 597 14.66 3.52 32.52
N GLY A 598 13.68 4.15 31.87
CA GLY A 598 12.86 3.52 30.85
C GLY A 598 13.69 2.99 29.69
N LEU A 599 14.61 3.80 29.16
CA LEU A 599 15.47 3.43 28.03
C LEU A 599 16.43 2.31 28.40
N LEU A 600 17.06 2.37 29.58
CA LEU A 600 17.97 1.32 30.04
C LEU A 600 17.24 -0.02 30.24
N THR A 601 16.05 0.02 30.83
CA THR A 601 15.18 -1.16 30.97
C THR A 601 14.82 -1.70 29.59
N PHE A 602 14.46 -0.82 28.67
CA PHE A 602 14.11 -1.17 27.31
C PHE A 602 15.28 -1.83 26.55
N ILE A 603 16.50 -1.29 26.67
CA ILE A 603 17.71 -1.88 26.10
C ILE A 603 17.96 -3.27 26.66
N ASN A 604 17.82 -3.48 27.98
CA ASN A 604 18.02 -4.79 28.60
C ASN A 604 16.99 -5.82 28.13
N VAL A 605 15.71 -5.41 28.00
CA VAL A 605 14.68 -6.27 27.41
C VAL A 605 15.09 -6.65 25.99
N LEU A 606 15.42 -5.68 25.13
CA LEU A 606 15.81 -5.97 23.74
C LEU A 606 17.07 -6.86 23.65
N ASP A 607 18.08 -6.64 24.50
CA ASP A 607 19.31 -7.45 24.51
C ASP A 607 19.02 -8.94 24.81
N THR A 608 17.98 -9.21 25.59
CA THR A 608 17.55 -10.57 25.94
C THR A 608 16.53 -11.16 24.95
N THR A 609 15.63 -10.34 24.39
CA THR A 609 14.52 -10.85 23.56
C THR A 609 14.80 -10.78 22.06
N ASP A 610 15.39 -9.69 21.57
CA ASP A 610 15.60 -9.46 20.14
C ASP A 610 16.76 -8.48 19.91
N LYS A 611 17.96 -9.04 19.79
CA LYS A 611 19.19 -8.28 19.57
C LYS A 611 19.19 -7.49 18.25
N THR A 612 18.38 -7.88 17.26
CA THR A 612 18.31 -7.17 15.97
C THR A 612 17.63 -5.81 16.11
N LYS A 613 16.63 -5.68 16.98
CA LYS A 613 16.00 -4.38 17.32
C LYS A 613 16.94 -3.45 18.09
N LEU A 614 17.94 -4.00 18.78
CA LEU A 614 18.92 -3.21 19.52
C LEU A 614 19.87 -2.46 18.56
N GLU A 615 20.17 -3.04 17.40
CA GLU A 615 20.90 -2.35 16.33
C GLU A 615 20.08 -1.20 15.71
N ASP A 616 18.79 -1.39 15.48
CA ASP A 616 17.89 -0.34 14.99
C ASP A 616 17.75 0.79 16.03
N LEU A 617 17.57 0.46 17.31
CA LEU A 617 17.56 1.44 18.41
C LEU A 617 18.85 2.27 18.43
N SER A 618 20.00 1.61 18.32
CA SER A 618 21.32 2.25 18.23
C SER A 618 21.40 3.22 17.06
N TYR A 619 20.93 2.81 15.88
CA TYR A 619 20.86 3.66 14.70
C TYR A 619 19.96 4.88 14.93
N LYS A 620 18.74 4.69 15.46
CA LYS A 620 17.79 5.76 15.73
C LYS A 620 18.32 6.78 16.72
N LEU A 621 18.87 6.33 17.84
CA LEU A 621 19.50 7.21 18.83
C LEU A 621 20.65 8.02 18.20
N SER A 622 21.41 7.43 17.27
CA SER A 622 22.53 8.11 16.62
C SER A 622 22.12 9.19 15.61
N LYS A 623 20.91 9.08 15.05
CA LYS A 623 20.36 10.00 14.05
C LYS A 623 19.35 10.99 14.63
N ASP A 624 18.98 10.82 15.90
CA ASP A 624 18.04 11.70 16.57
C ASP A 624 18.68 13.08 16.84
N ASP A 625 17.97 14.13 16.43
CA ASP A 625 18.44 15.51 16.55
C ASP A 625 18.50 16.06 17.98
N ALA A 626 18.01 15.30 18.97
CA ALA A 626 18.09 15.63 20.39
C ALA A 626 17.72 17.10 20.67
N THR A 627 16.55 17.56 20.22
CA THR A 627 16.19 18.99 20.19
C THR A 627 16.08 19.66 21.57
N THR A 628 15.75 18.89 22.62
CA THR A 628 15.64 19.39 24.00
C THR A 628 16.75 18.84 24.90
N LYS A 629 17.01 19.52 26.02
CA LYS A 629 17.99 19.10 27.03
C LYS A 629 17.67 17.70 27.55
N GLU A 630 16.41 17.46 27.92
CA GLU A 630 15.93 16.19 28.48
C GLU A 630 16.15 15.05 27.48
N LYS A 631 15.86 15.29 26.20
CA LYS A 631 16.05 14.30 25.14
C LYS A 631 17.54 14.03 24.90
N ALA A 632 18.39 15.06 24.93
CA ALA A 632 19.84 14.91 24.83
C ALA A 632 20.42 14.04 25.96
N ILE A 633 19.95 14.24 27.21
CA ILE A 633 20.35 13.42 28.36
C ILE A 633 20.00 11.94 28.13
N ILE A 634 18.76 11.66 27.73
CA ILE A 634 18.27 10.30 27.50
C ILE A 634 19.06 9.61 26.38
N ILE A 635 19.26 10.30 25.25
CA ILE A 635 19.98 9.75 24.09
C ILE A 635 21.45 9.48 24.43
N ILE A 636 22.15 10.43 25.08
CA ILE A 636 23.55 10.25 25.46
C ILE A 636 23.68 9.07 26.44
N ALA A 637 22.82 8.98 27.45
CA ALA A 637 22.81 7.84 28.37
C ALA A 637 22.58 6.51 27.62
N GLY A 638 21.64 6.47 26.69
CA GLY A 638 21.38 5.30 25.86
C GLY A 638 22.56 4.89 24.99
N LEU A 639 23.22 5.84 24.32
CA LEU A 639 24.38 5.57 23.46
C LEU A 639 25.57 5.03 24.26
N ILE A 640 25.86 5.60 25.43
CA ILE A 640 26.91 5.09 26.32
C ILE A 640 26.58 3.66 26.76
N TYR A 641 25.32 3.38 27.08
CA TYR A 641 24.91 2.04 27.52
C TYR A 641 24.97 1.01 26.41
N LEU A 642 24.58 1.39 25.19
CA LEU A 642 24.66 0.55 24.01
C LEU A 642 26.11 0.27 23.59
N GLN A 643 27.05 1.19 23.85
CA GLN A 643 28.47 0.98 23.56
C GLN A 643 29.02 -0.25 24.29
N ASP A 644 28.64 -0.42 25.56
CA ASP A 644 29.06 -1.57 26.37
C ASP A 644 28.43 -2.88 25.87
N ASN A 645 27.15 -2.85 25.48
CA ASN A 645 26.42 -4.04 25.02
C ASN A 645 26.80 -4.48 23.60
N LEU A 646 27.01 -3.54 22.67
CA LEU A 646 27.33 -3.82 21.28
C LEU A 646 28.82 -4.04 21.01
N LYS A 647 29.70 -3.76 21.99
CA LYS A 647 31.16 -4.00 21.97
C LYS A 647 31.95 -3.47 20.75
N ASN A 648 31.37 -2.62 19.90
CA ASN A 648 31.97 -2.28 18.60
C ASN A 648 31.58 -0.90 18.02
N ARG A 649 31.02 0.02 18.82
CA ARG A 649 30.65 1.37 18.33
C ARG A 649 31.13 2.45 19.28
N ASN A 650 32.13 3.22 18.85
CA ASN A 650 32.51 4.45 19.54
C ASN A 650 31.54 5.57 19.13
N PHE A 651 30.59 5.92 20.01
CA PHE A 651 29.60 6.97 19.74
C PHE A 651 30.10 8.39 20.05
N PHE A 652 31.39 8.55 20.36
CA PHE A 652 31.97 9.82 20.76
C PHE A 652 31.65 10.97 19.80
N GLN A 653 31.76 10.75 18.49
CA GLN A 653 31.45 11.79 17.48
C GLN A 653 29.98 12.24 17.52
N VAL A 654 29.05 11.30 17.71
CA VAL A 654 27.62 11.58 17.78
C VAL A 654 27.27 12.31 19.08
N ILE A 655 27.77 11.82 20.21
CA ILE A 655 27.58 12.45 21.52
C ILE A 655 28.13 13.87 21.49
N ASN A 656 29.30 14.07 20.90
CA ASN A 656 29.88 15.38 20.74
C ASN A 656 28.99 16.32 19.91
N LYS A 657 28.48 15.85 18.77
CA LYS A 657 27.55 16.63 17.94
C LYS A 657 26.31 17.09 18.74
N ILE A 658 25.75 16.21 19.57
CA ILE A 658 24.62 16.52 20.45
C ILE A 658 25.01 17.59 21.48
N LEU A 659 26.15 17.43 22.16
CA LEU A 659 26.62 18.38 23.16
C LEU A 659 26.92 19.76 22.55
N LYS A 660 27.51 19.81 21.35
CA LYS A 660 27.76 21.07 20.63
C LYS A 660 26.47 21.83 20.32
N LYS A 661 25.38 21.13 20.02
CA LYS A 661 24.05 21.73 19.81
C LYS A 661 23.49 22.35 21.10
N HIS A 662 23.83 21.78 22.25
CA HIS A 662 23.47 22.26 23.59
C HIS A 662 24.66 22.88 24.33
N LYS A 663 25.54 23.60 23.63
CA LYS A 663 26.83 24.08 24.16
C LYS A 663 26.75 24.69 25.56
N ASP A 664 25.76 25.53 25.82
CA ASP A 664 25.58 26.25 27.09
C ASP A 664 25.13 25.35 28.26
N LYS A 665 24.55 24.18 27.95
CA LYS A 665 24.02 23.21 28.93
C LYS A 665 24.80 21.89 28.94
N SER A 666 25.89 21.80 28.19
CA SER A 666 26.67 20.55 28.03
C SER A 666 27.07 19.94 29.37
N ILE A 667 27.49 20.77 30.32
CA ILE A 667 27.90 20.32 31.67
C ILE A 667 26.70 19.76 32.43
N GLU A 668 25.58 20.49 32.48
CA GLU A 668 24.37 20.02 33.17
C GLU A 668 23.85 18.71 32.60
N ILE A 669 23.89 18.57 31.26
CA ILE A 669 23.50 17.34 30.56
C ILE A 669 24.37 16.17 31.04
N LEU A 670 25.69 16.34 31.05
CA LEU A 670 26.62 15.31 31.49
C LEU A 670 26.44 14.98 32.98
N GLU A 671 26.26 15.98 33.85
CA GLU A 671 25.99 15.78 35.28
C GLU A 671 24.74 14.96 35.54
N GLU A 672 23.68 15.21 34.76
CA GLU A 672 22.42 14.50 34.88
C GLU A 672 22.50 13.07 34.34
N VAL A 673 23.20 12.86 33.22
CA VAL A 673 23.55 11.51 32.72
C VAL A 673 24.30 10.75 33.81
N ILE A 674 25.33 11.34 34.39
CA ILE A 674 26.17 10.74 35.45
C ILE A 674 25.36 10.36 36.68
N SER A 675 24.48 11.25 37.13
CA SER A 675 23.72 11.05 38.37
C SER A 675 22.78 9.85 38.27
N ASN A 676 22.27 9.59 37.07
CA ASN A 676 21.27 8.55 36.79
C ASN A 676 21.86 7.27 36.15
N TYR A 677 23.18 7.22 35.92
CA TYR A 677 23.80 6.09 35.20
C TYR A 677 24.09 4.87 36.12
N PRO A 678 23.77 3.63 35.70
CA PRO A 678 24.00 2.42 36.49
C PRO A 678 25.49 2.22 36.85
N THR A 679 25.76 1.71 38.06
CA THR A 679 27.12 1.49 38.60
C THR A 679 27.98 0.55 37.76
N LYS A 680 27.39 -0.48 37.14
CA LYS A 680 28.10 -1.55 36.43
C LYS A 680 28.74 -1.13 35.08
N ASN A 681 28.28 -0.04 34.46
CA ASN A 681 28.64 0.35 33.08
C ASN A 681 29.35 1.71 32.99
N ARG A 682 29.94 2.20 34.09
CA ARG A 682 30.49 3.56 34.17
C ARG A 682 31.88 3.72 33.51
N PHE A 683 32.47 2.66 32.95
CA PHE A 683 33.74 2.72 32.20
C PHE A 683 33.63 3.66 30.99
N ALA A 684 32.65 3.42 30.09
CA ALA A 684 32.45 4.23 28.89
C ALA A 684 32.19 5.70 29.21
N LEU A 685 31.50 5.97 30.32
CA LEU A 685 31.23 7.32 30.81
C LEU A 685 32.51 8.05 31.26
N SER A 686 33.37 7.39 32.06
CA SER A 686 34.65 7.97 32.49
C SER A 686 35.59 8.24 31.31
N ASN A 687 35.59 7.35 30.31
CA ASN A 687 36.38 7.51 29.09
C ASN A 687 35.86 8.68 28.24
N LEU A 688 34.54 8.82 28.07
CA LEU A 688 33.92 9.95 27.39
C LEU A 688 34.33 11.30 28.04
N ILE A 689 34.31 11.38 29.37
CA ILE A 689 34.70 12.59 30.10
C ILE A 689 36.18 12.90 29.86
N PHE A 690 37.05 11.89 29.89
CA PHE A 690 38.46 12.04 29.58
C PHE A 690 38.67 12.58 28.16
N GLU A 691 38.04 11.98 27.14
CA GLU A 691 38.18 12.37 25.73
C GLU A 691 37.69 13.80 25.46
N ILE A 692 36.56 14.21 26.06
CA ILE A 692 36.05 15.59 25.96
C ILE A 692 37.06 16.57 26.58
N LYS A 693 37.53 16.27 27.80
CA LYS A 693 38.45 17.13 28.55
C LYS A 693 39.80 17.25 27.85
N TYR A 694 40.32 16.13 27.35
CA TYR A 694 41.56 16.07 26.60
C TYR A 694 41.52 16.96 25.35
N SER A 695 40.42 16.85 24.58
CA SER A 695 40.20 17.66 23.38
C SER A 695 40.16 19.16 23.70
N TYR A 696 39.55 19.54 24.83
CA TYR A 696 39.49 20.93 25.29
C TYR A 696 40.87 21.47 25.70
N ILE A 697 41.64 20.70 26.49
CA ILE A 697 42.98 21.10 26.95
C ILE A 697 43.95 21.29 25.77
N LYS A 698 43.88 20.43 24.74
CA LYS A 698 44.73 20.56 23.55
C LYS A 698 44.48 21.84 22.75
N LYS A 699 43.23 22.30 22.64
CA LYS A 699 42.94 23.59 21.99
C LYS A 699 43.57 24.76 22.75
N LEU A 700 43.49 24.78 24.08
CA LEU A 700 44.11 25.86 24.88
C LEU A 700 45.62 26.02 24.60
N LYS A 701 46.27 24.96 24.11
CA LYS A 701 47.67 24.95 23.68
C LYS A 701 47.93 25.28 22.21
N ASN A 702 46.91 25.74 21.47
CA ASN A 702 47.00 26.02 20.02
C ASN A 702 47.53 24.84 19.18
N GLN A 703 47.17 23.61 19.54
CA GLN A 703 47.38 22.44 18.68
C GLN A 703 46.18 22.31 17.73
N ASP A 704 46.42 22.02 16.44
CA ASP A 704 45.39 21.82 15.41
C ASP A 704 44.51 20.60 15.72
N LEU A 705 43.55 20.78 16.64
CA LEU A 705 42.43 19.87 16.82
C LEU A 705 41.12 20.67 16.74
N PRO A 706 40.11 20.15 16.03
CA PRO A 706 38.77 20.73 16.04
C PRO A 706 38.29 20.86 17.48
N LEU A 707 37.84 22.05 17.89
CA LEU A 707 37.16 22.17 19.17
C LEU A 707 35.87 21.34 19.12
N ILE A 708 35.80 20.38 20.03
CA ILE A 708 34.69 19.44 20.16
C ILE A 708 33.48 20.16 20.79
N ILE A 709 33.66 21.00 21.82
CA ILE A 709 32.58 21.82 22.43
C ILE A 709 33.11 23.22 22.82
N ASP A 710 32.41 24.30 22.43
CA ASP A 710 32.65 25.69 22.87
C ASP A 710 32.10 25.89 24.30
N ILE A 711 32.83 25.42 25.30
CA ILE A 711 32.42 25.55 26.71
C ILE A 711 33.01 26.84 27.28
N VAL A 712 32.16 27.84 27.53
CA VAL A 712 32.51 29.07 28.23
C VAL A 712 32.67 28.76 29.73
N ASN A 713 33.85 29.06 30.30
CA ASN A 713 34.15 28.95 31.75
C ASN A 713 33.93 27.56 32.39
N GLY A 714 34.10 26.47 31.64
CA GLY A 714 33.66 25.13 32.06
C GLY A 714 34.69 24.16 32.60
N LEU A 715 36.00 24.45 32.54
CA LEU A 715 37.03 23.49 32.94
C LEU A 715 36.95 23.16 34.44
N ASP A 716 36.71 24.15 35.29
CA ASP A 716 36.58 23.94 36.74
C ASP A 716 35.37 23.07 37.10
N LYS A 717 34.25 23.26 36.40
CA LYS A 717 33.07 22.41 36.56
C LYS A 717 33.36 20.98 36.10
N PHE A 718 34.04 20.78 34.97
CA PHE A 718 34.48 19.44 34.54
C PHE A 718 35.47 18.80 35.52
N ASN A 719 36.42 19.57 36.08
CA ASN A 719 37.35 19.10 37.11
C ASN A 719 36.59 18.63 38.35
N SER A 720 35.65 19.45 38.83
CA SER A 720 34.81 19.11 39.99
C SER A 720 33.98 17.84 39.74
N LEU A 721 33.50 17.64 38.51
CA LEU A 721 32.73 16.48 38.09
C LEU A 721 33.56 15.20 38.08
N SER A 722 34.75 15.22 37.46
CA SER A 722 35.68 14.08 37.45
C SER A 722 36.09 13.67 38.86
N ILE A 723 36.39 14.65 39.72
CA ILE A 723 36.77 14.40 41.13
C ILE A 723 35.58 13.81 41.92
N ARG A 724 34.36 14.33 41.71
CA ARG A 724 33.15 13.80 42.34
C ARG A 724 32.89 12.35 41.93
N LEU A 725 33.09 12.03 40.64
CA LEU A 725 32.99 10.67 40.10
C LEU A 725 34.03 9.72 40.70
N LEU A 726 35.29 10.15 40.77
CA LEU A 726 36.37 9.38 41.39
C LEU A 726 36.05 9.09 42.86
N ASN A 727 35.65 10.11 43.63
CA ASN A 727 35.26 9.97 45.03
C ASN A 727 34.09 9.00 45.22
N LYS A 728 33.06 9.08 44.37
CA LYS A 728 31.92 8.17 44.41
C LYS A 728 32.36 6.73 44.11
N ARG A 729 33.18 6.54 43.08
CA ARG A 729 33.69 5.21 42.68
C ARG A 729 34.51 4.55 43.78
N ILE A 730 35.38 5.32 44.42
CA ILE A 730 36.24 4.88 45.52
C ILE A 730 35.43 4.47 46.76
N LYS A 731 34.31 5.16 47.04
CA LYS A 731 33.42 4.80 48.16
C LYS A 731 32.61 3.52 47.93
N GLU A 732 32.27 3.21 46.69
CA GLU A 732 31.35 2.12 46.34
C GLU A 732 32.05 0.76 46.15
N SER A 733 33.38 0.68 46.09
CA SER A 733 34.06 -0.57 45.70
C SER A 733 35.49 -0.72 46.23
N LYS A 734 35.91 -1.99 46.37
CA LYS A 734 37.33 -2.35 46.50
C LYS A 734 38.08 -2.01 45.22
N PHE A 735 39.41 -1.98 45.30
CA PHE A 735 40.26 -1.68 44.16
C PHE A 735 40.01 -2.62 42.97
N ASP A 736 39.77 -2.04 41.80
CA ASP A 736 39.78 -2.72 40.51
C ASP A 736 40.39 -1.81 39.42
N ILE A 737 40.64 -2.41 38.26
CA ILE A 737 41.39 -1.76 37.18
C ILE A 737 40.63 -0.57 36.56
N ASP A 738 39.31 -0.53 36.70
CA ASP A 738 38.49 0.52 36.07
C ASP A 738 38.66 1.87 36.78
N ILE A 739 39.09 1.87 38.05
CA ILE A 739 39.37 3.07 38.83
C ILE A 739 40.38 3.99 38.13
N TYR A 740 41.34 3.42 37.40
CA TYR A 740 42.31 4.22 36.66
C TYR A 740 41.66 5.15 35.63
N ASN A 741 40.54 4.77 35.00
CA ASN A 741 39.89 5.64 34.01
C ASN A 741 39.26 6.88 34.67
N TYR A 742 38.67 6.71 35.85
CA TYR A 742 38.15 7.84 36.64
C TYR A 742 39.29 8.74 37.11
N TYR A 743 40.39 8.12 37.57
CA TYR A 743 41.57 8.86 38.00
C TYR A 743 42.19 9.65 36.85
N TYR A 744 42.35 9.04 35.66
CA TYR A 744 42.88 9.70 34.47
C TYR A 744 41.96 10.81 33.95
N SER A 745 40.63 10.66 34.09
CA SER A 745 39.66 11.72 33.78
C SER A 745 39.82 12.98 34.64
N CYS A 746 40.58 12.91 35.75
CA CYS A 746 40.95 14.05 36.59
C CYS A 746 42.19 14.81 36.10
N SER A 747 42.70 14.53 34.90
CA SER A 747 43.79 15.28 34.25
C SER A 747 43.40 16.74 33.98
N ASN A 748 44.01 17.72 34.64
CA ASN A 748 43.62 19.13 34.54
C ASN A 748 44.30 19.89 33.40
N LEU A 749 45.54 19.52 33.06
CA LEU A 749 46.36 20.21 32.06
C LEU A 749 47.43 19.29 31.49
N ILE A 750 48.00 19.68 30.36
CA ILE A 750 49.19 19.05 29.78
C ILE A 750 50.36 19.98 30.09
N ASN A 751 51.46 19.49 30.65
CA ASN A 751 52.65 20.32 30.93
C ASN A 751 53.48 20.57 29.66
N GLU A 752 54.55 21.36 29.75
CA GLU A 752 55.41 21.72 28.61
C GLU A 752 56.06 20.50 27.94
N SER A 753 56.34 19.45 28.70
CA SER A 753 56.86 18.16 28.21
C SER A 753 55.79 17.24 27.61
N ASN A 754 54.59 17.77 27.33
CA ASN A 754 53.45 17.06 26.76
C ASN A 754 52.88 15.92 27.65
N ASN A 755 53.19 15.93 28.96
CA ASN A 755 52.68 14.97 29.93
C ASN A 755 51.41 15.50 30.61
N HIS A 756 50.45 14.61 30.83
CA HIS A 756 49.23 14.94 31.58
C HIS A 756 49.54 15.18 33.06
N VAL A 757 48.89 16.19 33.64
CA VAL A 757 48.98 16.52 35.07
C VAL A 757 47.61 16.31 35.71
N ILE A 758 47.53 15.39 36.67
CA ILE A 758 46.32 15.06 37.42
C ILE A 758 46.09 16.08 38.55
N ASP A 759 44.83 16.41 38.81
CA ASP A 759 44.41 17.28 39.91
C ASP A 759 44.99 16.83 41.26
N THR A 760 45.50 17.79 42.05
CA THR A 760 46.14 17.50 43.34
C THR A 760 45.18 16.84 44.35
N ASN A 761 43.90 17.21 44.35
CA ASN A 761 42.89 16.55 45.19
C ASN A 761 42.62 15.13 44.71
N ALA A 762 42.59 14.89 43.39
CA ALA A 762 42.45 13.53 42.85
C ALA A 762 43.67 12.65 43.21
N ASN A 763 44.89 13.19 43.16
CA ASN A 763 46.11 12.49 43.61
C ASN A 763 46.01 12.10 45.08
N LYS A 764 45.58 13.04 45.94
CA LYS A 764 45.38 12.78 47.37
C LYS A 764 44.33 11.69 47.62
N VAL A 765 43.15 11.82 47.00
CA VAL A 765 42.06 10.84 47.11
C VAL A 765 42.49 9.46 46.64
N MET A 766 43.20 9.37 45.50
CA MET A 766 43.70 8.10 44.97
C MET A 766 44.74 7.50 45.90
N LYS A 767 45.70 8.30 46.40
CA LYS A 767 46.72 7.87 47.35
C LYS A 767 46.10 7.31 48.64
N ASP A 768 45.16 8.04 49.24
CA ASP A 768 44.48 7.61 50.47
C ASP A 768 43.71 6.30 50.25
N PHE A 769 43.05 6.15 49.10
CA PHE A 769 42.31 4.95 48.75
C PHE A 769 43.18 3.70 48.56
N VAL A 770 44.29 3.83 47.82
CA VAL A 770 45.21 2.70 47.56
C VAL A 770 46.13 2.41 48.74
N SER A 771 46.27 3.34 49.68
CA SER A 771 47.05 3.14 50.91
C SER A 771 46.28 2.39 52.00
N ASN A 772 44.97 2.19 51.83
CA ASN A 772 44.16 1.34 52.70
C ASN A 772 44.52 -0.14 52.51
N ASP A 773 44.69 -0.88 53.61
CA ASP A 773 45.16 -2.27 53.64
C ASP A 773 44.35 -3.22 52.74
N VAL A 774 43.05 -2.95 52.58
CA VAL A 774 42.16 -3.74 51.71
C VAL A 774 42.47 -3.60 50.21
N ASN A 775 43.08 -2.48 49.80
CA ASN A 775 43.30 -2.12 48.40
C ASN A 775 44.78 -2.15 47.97
N LYS A 776 45.69 -2.05 48.94
CA LYS A 776 47.14 -1.90 48.78
C LYS A 776 47.75 -2.97 47.87
N LEU A 777 47.43 -4.25 48.13
CA LEU A 777 47.90 -5.39 47.33
C LEU A 777 47.37 -5.35 45.89
N SER A 778 46.06 -5.17 45.74
CA SER A 778 45.41 -5.17 44.43
C SER A 778 45.89 -4.02 43.55
N TYR A 779 46.15 -2.85 44.13
CA TYR A 779 46.75 -1.72 43.44
C TYR A 779 48.12 -2.08 42.88
N ILE A 780 49.06 -2.54 43.73
CA ILE A 780 50.43 -2.83 43.31
C ILE A 780 50.47 -3.89 42.21
N LYS A 781 49.68 -4.96 42.35
CA LYS A 781 49.59 -6.04 41.34
C LYS A 781 49.06 -5.56 39.99
N SER A 782 48.28 -4.48 39.97
CA SER A 782 47.72 -3.90 38.74
C SER A 782 48.67 -2.95 37.98
N LEU A 783 49.81 -2.57 38.57
CA LEU A 783 50.64 -1.47 38.07
C LEU A 783 51.40 -1.79 36.79
N ILE A 784 51.67 -3.06 36.49
CA ILE A 784 52.49 -3.43 35.33
C ILE A 784 51.58 -3.72 34.14
N ILE A 785 51.76 -2.97 33.05
CA ILE A 785 50.95 -3.08 31.84
C ILE A 785 51.83 -3.29 30.59
N PRO A 786 51.31 -3.93 29.53
CA PRO A 786 51.98 -3.94 28.23
C PRO A 786 52.01 -2.54 27.62
N LYS A 787 53.14 -2.16 27.01
CA LYS A 787 53.25 -0.95 26.19
C LYS A 787 53.08 -1.39 24.73
N PHE A 788 51.92 -1.11 24.12
CA PHE A 788 51.65 -1.49 22.74
C PHE A 788 52.50 -0.64 21.78
N THR A 789 53.51 -1.25 21.18
CA THR A 789 54.22 -0.73 20.00
C THR A 789 54.01 -1.70 18.83
N PRO A 790 53.95 -1.22 17.57
CA PRO A 790 53.62 -2.06 16.40
C PRO A 790 54.46 -3.34 16.25
N ASP A 791 55.70 -3.34 16.75
CA ASP A 791 56.67 -4.40 16.48
C ASP A 791 57.04 -5.31 17.67
N ASP A 792 56.52 -5.12 18.89
CA ASP A 792 56.81 -6.11 19.96
C ASP A 792 55.82 -6.10 21.14
N GLY A 793 55.16 -7.24 21.39
CA GLY A 793 54.28 -7.47 22.55
C GLY A 793 55.02 -7.82 23.85
N SER A 794 56.36 -7.87 23.79
CA SER A 794 57.25 -8.30 24.87
C SER A 794 57.53 -7.22 25.92
N THR A 795 57.33 -5.93 25.63
CA THR A 795 57.71 -4.85 26.55
C THR A 795 56.61 -4.55 27.58
N ARG A 796 57.03 -4.09 28.77
CA ARG A 796 56.19 -3.75 29.91
C ARG A 796 56.57 -2.37 30.46
N VAL A 797 55.61 -1.70 31.08
CA VAL A 797 55.79 -0.41 31.74
C VAL A 797 54.95 -0.36 33.00
N PHE A 798 55.32 0.49 33.96
CA PHE A 798 54.44 0.83 35.06
C PHE A 798 53.34 1.80 34.59
N ARG A 799 52.14 1.68 35.15
CA ARG A 799 51.01 2.56 34.86
C ARG A 799 51.41 4.02 35.09
N PRO A 800 50.93 4.95 34.26
CA PRO A 800 51.29 6.36 34.36
C PRO A 800 50.81 7.00 35.66
N PHE A 801 51.40 8.16 35.99
CA PHE A 801 51.04 9.04 37.12
C PHE A 801 51.37 8.53 38.52
N ILE A 802 52.09 7.43 38.67
CA ILE A 802 52.56 6.94 39.98
C ILE A 802 53.33 8.03 40.74
N ASN A 803 54.23 8.73 40.05
CA ASN A 803 54.96 9.88 40.61
C ASN A 803 54.02 10.99 41.08
N GLN A 804 52.92 11.25 40.37
CA GLN A 804 51.96 12.29 40.77
C GLN A 804 51.11 11.84 41.96
N THR A 805 50.68 10.57 42.00
CA THR A 805 49.91 10.01 43.12
C THR A 805 50.72 10.04 44.43
N PHE A 806 52.02 9.75 44.35
CA PHE A 806 52.90 9.64 45.53
C PHE A 806 53.85 10.82 45.71
N ASN A 807 53.55 11.97 45.10
CA ASN A 807 54.36 13.19 45.00
C ASN A 807 55.65 13.06 44.17
N ASP A 808 56.35 11.94 44.27
CA ASP A 808 57.49 11.57 43.42
C ASP A 808 57.69 10.05 43.35
N TYR A 809 58.67 9.61 42.56
CA TYR A 809 59.00 8.18 42.45
C TYR A 809 59.61 7.61 43.74
N ASN A 810 60.30 8.42 44.55
CA ASN A 810 60.84 7.98 45.83
C ASN A 810 59.73 7.73 46.87
N GLY A 811 58.69 8.57 46.86
CA GLY A 811 57.50 8.42 47.68
C GLY A 811 56.74 7.13 47.36
N PHE A 812 56.65 6.77 46.08
CA PHE A 812 56.09 5.47 45.69
C PHE A 812 57.00 4.30 46.10
N GLU A 813 58.32 4.43 45.92
CA GLU A 813 59.26 3.39 46.32
C GLU A 813 59.21 3.10 47.83
N LYS A 814 59.04 4.15 48.65
CA LYS A 814 58.79 4.01 50.08
C LYS A 814 57.50 3.23 50.34
N PHE A 815 56.40 3.60 49.70
CA PHE A 815 55.12 2.90 49.81
C PHE A 815 55.21 1.42 49.40
N LEU A 816 55.91 1.11 48.30
CA LEU A 816 56.12 -0.25 47.82
C LEU A 816 56.94 -1.08 48.84
N ASN A 817 58.02 -0.51 49.37
CA ASN A 817 58.86 -1.18 50.36
C ASN A 817 58.12 -1.40 51.70
N ASP A 818 57.33 -0.42 52.14
CA ASP A 818 56.51 -0.54 53.36
C ASP A 818 55.44 -1.62 53.20
N THR A 819 54.81 -1.69 52.02
CA THR A 819 53.84 -2.76 51.70
C THR A 819 54.49 -4.15 51.68
N ILE A 820 55.71 -4.28 51.15
CA ILE A 820 56.41 -5.57 51.12
C ILE A 820 56.76 -6.04 52.53
N LYS A 821 57.14 -5.14 53.44
CA LYS A 821 57.37 -5.48 54.84
C LYS A 821 56.09 -5.96 55.53
N GLU A 822 54.96 -5.37 55.17
CA GLU A 822 53.64 -5.73 55.71
C GLU A 822 53.13 -7.07 55.16
N PHE A 823 53.47 -7.42 53.91
CA PHE A 823 53.03 -8.63 53.20
C PHE A 823 54.21 -9.47 52.68
N ASP A 824 55.20 -9.77 53.53
CA ASP A 824 56.47 -10.43 53.12
C ASP A 824 56.31 -11.86 52.54
N ALA A 825 55.17 -12.50 52.81
CA ALA A 825 54.84 -13.81 52.25
C ALA A 825 54.36 -13.78 50.78
N ASP A 826 54.09 -12.60 50.20
CA ASP A 826 53.60 -12.47 48.81
C ASP A 826 54.76 -12.35 47.80
N GLU A 827 55.10 -13.47 47.15
CA GLU A 827 56.19 -13.57 46.16
C GLU A 827 55.98 -12.68 44.91
N GLU A 828 54.73 -12.31 44.60
CA GLU A 828 54.42 -11.43 43.48
C GLU A 828 54.90 -10.00 43.76
N LEU A 829 54.79 -9.52 45.01
CA LEU A 829 55.28 -8.20 45.40
C LEU A 829 56.81 -8.10 45.30
N LYS A 830 57.54 -9.15 45.69
CA LYS A 830 59.00 -9.22 45.53
C LYS A 830 59.39 -9.15 44.06
N THR A 831 58.61 -9.80 43.20
CA THR A 831 58.78 -9.72 41.74
C THR A 831 58.50 -8.32 41.20
N ILE A 832 57.46 -7.65 41.70
CA ILE A 832 57.13 -6.27 41.30
C ILE A 832 58.22 -5.29 41.76
N LEU A 833 58.82 -5.48 42.94
CA LEU A 833 59.96 -4.69 43.40
C LEU A 833 61.19 -4.85 42.50
N LYS A 834 61.51 -6.08 42.07
CA LYS A 834 62.59 -6.32 41.09
C LYS A 834 62.32 -5.55 39.80
N LYS A 835 61.10 -5.65 39.27
CA LYS A 835 60.68 -4.92 38.06
C LYS A 835 60.69 -3.39 38.26
N TRP A 836 60.34 -2.90 39.44
CA TRP A 836 60.43 -1.48 39.79
C TRP A 836 61.88 -0.98 39.77
N LYS A 837 62.83 -1.76 40.30
CA LYS A 837 64.26 -1.40 40.25
C LYS A 837 64.78 -1.33 38.81
N ILE A 838 64.38 -2.27 37.95
CA ILE A 838 64.71 -2.25 36.52
C ILE A 838 64.08 -1.03 35.83
N TYR A 839 62.81 -0.75 36.12
CA TYR A 839 62.12 0.43 35.62
C TYR A 839 62.84 1.73 36.01
N LYS A 840 63.29 1.83 37.27
CA LYS A 840 64.06 2.97 37.79
C LYS A 840 65.44 3.09 37.13
N SER A 841 66.17 1.99 36.92
CA SER A 841 67.48 2.02 36.25
C SER A 841 67.39 2.45 34.79
N ASN A 842 66.25 2.15 34.14
CA ASN A 842 65.96 2.55 32.77
C ASN A 842 65.42 3.98 32.65
N GLY A 843 65.58 4.82 33.69
CA GLY A 843 65.09 6.20 33.69
C GLY A 843 63.56 6.31 33.69
N TYR A 844 62.86 5.33 34.28
CA TYR A 844 61.40 5.24 34.30
C TYR A 844 60.78 5.06 32.90
N ASP A 845 61.46 4.32 32.03
CA ASP A 845 60.93 3.87 30.73
C ASP A 845 60.77 2.33 30.66
N ARG A 846 60.30 1.81 29.52
CA ARG A 846 59.94 0.40 29.30
C ARG A 846 61.05 -0.61 29.69
N PHE A 847 60.61 -1.82 30.01
CA PHE A 847 61.46 -2.98 30.30
C PHE A 847 60.89 -4.26 29.67
N ASP A 848 61.74 -5.26 29.41
CA ASP A 848 61.32 -6.51 28.75
C ASP A 848 60.64 -7.49 29.72
N LYS A 849 59.70 -8.29 29.21
CA LYS A 849 59.00 -9.35 29.97
C LYS A 849 59.97 -10.41 30.52
N THR A 850 61.08 -10.65 29.85
CA THR A 850 62.06 -11.73 30.13
C THR A 850 63.28 -11.30 30.92
N ASN A 851 63.49 -10.00 31.19
CA ASN A 851 64.63 -9.55 31.99
C ASN A 851 64.37 -9.74 33.49
N ILE A 852 64.40 -11.01 33.92
CA ILE A 852 64.65 -11.41 35.30
C ILE A 852 65.60 -12.61 35.23
N GLN A 853 66.91 -12.32 35.18
CA GLN A 853 67.92 -13.19 35.79
C GLN A 853 68.40 -12.51 37.07
#